data_AF-A0A0H3D826-F1
#
_entry.id   AF-A0A0H3D826-F1
#
_cell.length_a   1.000
_cell.length_b   1.000
_cell.length_c   1.000
_cell.angle_alpha   90.00
_cell.angle_beta   90.00
_cell.angle_gamma   90.00
#
_symmetry.space_group_name_H-M   'P 1'
#
loop_
_entity.id
_entity.type
_entity.pdbx_description
1 polymer ?
#
loop_
_entity_poly.entity_id
_entity_poly.type
_entity_poly.pdbx_seq_one_letter_code
_entity_poly.pdbx_strand_id
1 'polypeptide(L)'
;MANRALRSPAVVAALTAPVLLLGTATAVAAPGSSPWRQLTIETVSNPRPELVSGGQVLVRVVPAEQRVTVSANGHDVTPAFRAQPDGSLLGLVTGLRDGVNDLSARTNGRGPARWAHLRVTNHPITGPVFSGSQQLPFYCETPAFGLPAAAQPYCSAPAQVSYQYRTTAGAFAPLADPAARPADLATATVGGHAVPYVVRVERGTIDRAVYEMAALYDGAPSPVAPEHSWNGKLVYTFGGGCNAGYHQGSSTGGVVNDLFLARGYAVASSTLNVLDTNCSPIISAEAAMMVKEHFAETYGPVAHTIGWGGSGGAIQQYDIAENYPGIVDGIIPGVSFPDPLSTGGPVSDCRLLERYFAGPGASFTAAQKQAVAGFASYDTCVSWDKTFASRATATGSCNAAIPVPARWDPVTNPGGVKCNSNEQLVNQLGRDPKTGFVRSPLDTTGVQYGLNALKAGTITAAQFADLNAAIGGLDYTGTPVPQRIAADPRALDAVYADDLVNSASQGLRETPIIDQRTDLDFAGFGNDIHTTEWSYVMRQRLLRANGTAGNQVIIENQPTAAEAGAASAYELDAMDRWLTAIDADRSHRSRQLKVLANRPGDLGDGCYLSATSRITEKLTYPASGQCGTQYPVATNTRIVAGEGLALDVLKCRLKPLDFRDYPVTFTAADRQRLRSVFPDGVCDYRRPGVGQRPPIGTWLSYGDERTGTTPPTKPR
;
A
#
# COMPACT_ATOMS: atom_id res chain seq x y z
N MET A 1 -51.96 52.47 10.83
CA MET A 1 -52.11 53.84 11.37
C MET A 1 -50.72 54.42 11.56
N ALA A 2 -50.53 55.69 11.18
CA ALA A 2 -49.26 56.41 11.11
C ALA A 2 -48.59 56.53 12.52
N ASN A 3 -47.31 56.85 12.72
CA ASN A 3 -46.64 58.03 12.21
C ASN A 3 -45.13 58.05 12.56
N ARG A 4 -44.44 58.88 11.77
CA ARG A 4 -43.05 59.34 11.70
C ARG A 4 -42.36 59.88 12.98
N ALA A 5 -41.03 59.71 12.94
CA ALA A 5 -39.96 60.73 13.04
C ALA A 5 -39.31 61.11 14.39
N LEU A 6 -37.98 60.86 14.41
CA LEU A 6 -36.84 61.74 14.74
C LEU A 6 -36.91 62.63 16.00
N ARG A 7 -35.90 62.47 16.87
CA ARG A 7 -34.91 63.50 17.24
C ARG A 7 -33.87 62.94 18.24
N SER A 8 -32.59 62.96 17.85
CA SER A 8 -31.45 63.17 18.77
C SER A 8 -31.30 64.69 19.00
N PRO A 9 -30.34 65.24 19.80
CA PRO A 9 -29.25 64.63 20.60
C PRO A 9 -29.04 65.26 22.01
N ALA A 10 -28.11 64.73 22.81
CA ALA A 10 -27.20 65.40 23.79
C ALA A 10 -26.76 64.37 24.87
N VAL A 11 -25.51 63.88 24.88
CA VAL A 11 -24.27 64.46 25.46
C VAL A 11 -24.06 64.09 26.95
N VAL A 12 -23.06 63.22 27.14
CA VAL A 12 -21.99 63.21 28.18
C VAL A 12 -22.06 62.27 29.40
N ALA A 13 -21.02 61.43 29.39
CA ALA A 13 -20.21 60.82 30.45
C ALA A 13 -20.79 59.76 31.40
N ALA A 14 -20.25 58.55 31.26
CA ALA A 14 -19.92 57.69 32.40
C ALA A 14 -18.62 56.93 32.10
N LEU A 15 -17.73 56.93 33.10
CA LEU A 15 -16.45 56.23 33.16
C LEU A 15 -16.63 54.71 33.08
N THR A 16 -15.75 54.02 32.34
CA THR A 16 -15.57 52.57 32.44
C THR A 16 -14.10 52.21 32.59
N ALA A 17 -13.81 51.44 33.65
CA ALA A 17 -12.55 50.79 33.90
C ALA A 17 -12.30 49.66 32.87
N PRO A 18 -11.04 49.37 32.51
CA PRO A 18 -10.72 48.45 31.42
C PRO A 18 -10.84 46.98 31.87
N VAL A 19 -11.68 46.23 31.16
CA VAL A 19 -11.67 44.76 31.15
C VAL A 19 -10.64 44.32 30.11
N LEU A 20 -9.63 43.57 30.55
CA LEU A 20 -8.64 42.92 29.67
C LEU A 20 -9.33 41.85 28.81
N LEU A 21 -9.47 42.13 27.51
CA LEU A 21 -9.81 41.18 26.46
C LEU A 21 -8.52 40.78 25.73
N LEU A 22 -8.13 39.51 25.85
CA LEU A 22 -7.06 38.88 25.06
C LEU A 22 -7.58 38.67 23.64
N GLY A 23 -7.42 39.67 22.79
CA GLY A 23 -7.61 39.58 21.34
C GLY A 23 -6.30 39.18 20.66
N THR A 24 -6.28 38.05 19.97
CA THR A 24 -5.21 37.64 19.06
C THR A 24 -5.24 38.53 17.81
N ALA A 25 -4.40 39.57 17.80
CA ALA A 25 -4.18 40.41 16.63
C ALA A 25 -3.45 39.63 15.53
N THR A 26 -4.07 39.58 14.36
CA THR A 26 -3.44 39.23 13.09
C THR A 26 -2.42 40.30 12.73
N ALA A 27 -1.13 39.96 12.79
CA ALA A 27 -0.07 40.82 12.30
C ALA A 27 -0.06 40.78 10.76
N VAL A 28 -0.49 41.87 10.13
CA VAL A 28 -0.20 42.17 8.73
C VAL A 28 1.31 42.42 8.63
N ALA A 29 2.03 41.52 7.95
CA ALA A 29 3.45 41.69 7.69
C ALA A 29 3.67 42.88 6.75
N ALA A 30 4.43 43.87 7.21
CA ALA A 30 4.90 44.97 6.38
C ALA A 30 5.95 44.47 5.36
N PRO A 31 5.93 44.94 4.11
CA PRO A 31 6.95 44.57 3.12
C PRO A 31 8.21 45.42 3.37
N GLY A 32 9.28 44.83 3.88
CA GLY A 32 10.52 45.61 4.10
C GLY A 32 11.66 45.02 4.92
N SER A 33 11.81 43.70 5.05
CA SER A 33 13.05 43.09 5.56
C SER A 33 13.59 42.09 4.56
N SER A 34 14.77 42.36 4.00
CA SER A 34 15.49 41.46 3.10
C SER A 34 15.79 40.12 3.81
N PRO A 35 15.41 38.95 3.25
CA PRO A 35 15.70 37.64 3.82
C PRO A 35 17.16 37.30 3.58
N TRP A 36 18.03 37.72 4.48
CA TRP A 36 19.36 37.13 4.57
C TRP A 36 19.18 35.66 5.01
N ARG A 37 19.23 34.76 4.02
CA ARG A 37 19.06 33.30 4.05
C ARG A 37 19.35 32.69 5.43
N GLN A 38 18.31 32.24 6.12
CA GLN A 38 18.46 31.40 7.31
C GLN A 38 19.23 30.13 6.93
N LEU A 39 20.14 29.71 7.82
CA LEU A 39 20.81 28.43 7.68
C LEU A 39 19.80 27.34 8.03
N THR A 40 19.65 26.32 7.19
CA THR A 40 18.81 25.14 7.45
C THR A 40 19.63 23.88 7.33
N ILE A 41 19.24 22.85 8.09
CA ILE A 41 19.76 21.49 7.99
C ILE A 41 18.55 20.54 7.92
N GLU A 42 18.52 19.67 6.92
CA GLU A 42 17.41 18.76 6.65
C GLU A 42 17.90 17.38 6.21
N THR A 43 17.15 16.34 6.57
CA THR A 43 17.39 14.99 6.06
C THR A 43 16.89 14.85 4.64
N VAL A 44 17.60 14.05 3.84
CA VAL A 44 17.32 13.83 2.41
C VAL A 44 17.01 12.38 2.12
N SER A 45 17.77 11.43 2.70
CA SER A 45 17.50 9.99 2.48
C SER A 45 16.18 9.55 3.10
N ASN A 46 15.82 10.16 4.23
CA ASN A 46 14.52 10.00 4.86
C ASN A 46 13.99 11.38 5.31
N PRO A 47 12.92 11.93 4.71
CA PRO A 47 12.41 13.26 5.05
C PRO A 47 11.80 13.34 6.45
N ARG A 48 11.67 12.21 7.15
CA ARG A 48 11.22 12.10 8.54
C ARG A 48 12.41 11.79 9.44
N PRO A 49 13.07 12.80 10.01
CA PRO A 49 14.28 12.60 10.80
C PRO A 49 14.07 11.69 12.04
N GLU A 50 12.83 11.49 12.48
CA GLU A 50 12.45 10.59 13.56
C GLU A 50 12.40 9.10 13.16
N LEU A 51 12.49 8.78 11.87
CA LEU A 51 12.37 7.42 11.32
C LEU A 51 13.63 6.93 10.59
N VAL A 52 14.77 7.62 10.76
CA VAL A 52 16.06 7.25 10.16
C VAL A 52 16.51 5.88 10.66
N SER A 53 17.17 5.09 9.81
CA SER A 53 17.62 3.75 10.17
C SER A 53 19.03 3.43 9.66
N GLY A 54 19.71 2.48 10.30
CA GLY A 54 20.96 1.96 9.78
C GLY A 54 22.23 2.71 10.16
N GLY A 55 22.13 3.71 11.03
CA GLY A 55 23.28 4.41 11.60
C GLY A 55 23.86 5.50 10.69
N GLN A 56 23.15 5.89 9.65
CA GLN A 56 23.57 6.92 8.71
C GLN A 56 22.36 7.70 8.17
N VAL A 57 22.60 8.89 7.62
CA VAL A 57 21.56 9.71 6.99
C VAL A 57 22.19 10.69 6.01
N LEU A 58 21.60 10.84 4.83
CA LEU A 58 21.99 11.87 3.86
C LEU A 58 21.39 13.22 4.27
N VAL A 59 22.21 14.26 4.37
CA VAL A 59 21.82 15.57 4.93
C VAL A 59 22.14 16.69 3.97
N ARG A 60 21.19 17.64 3.83
CA ARG A 60 21.38 18.90 3.10
C ARG A 60 21.48 20.07 4.06
N VAL A 61 22.39 21.00 3.74
CA VAL A 61 22.54 22.28 4.42
C VAL A 61 22.41 23.42 3.42
N VAL A 62 21.55 24.40 3.73
CA VAL A 62 21.28 25.56 2.86
C VAL A 62 21.47 26.86 3.65
N PRO A 63 22.10 27.90 3.08
CA PRO A 63 22.89 27.89 1.84
C PRO A 63 24.30 27.34 2.08
N ALA A 64 24.98 26.93 1.00
CA ALA A 64 26.41 26.64 0.98
C ALA A 64 27.23 27.93 1.14
N GLU A 65 27.11 28.62 2.27
CA GLU A 65 28.01 29.73 2.58
C GLU A 65 29.44 29.18 2.72
N GLN A 66 30.44 30.00 2.38
CA GLN A 66 31.82 29.53 2.15
C GLN A 66 32.57 28.95 3.36
N ARG A 67 31.93 28.79 4.53
CA ARG A 67 32.56 28.21 5.73
C ARG A 67 31.53 27.65 6.70
N VAL A 68 30.74 26.66 6.31
CA VAL A 68 29.87 25.94 7.26
C VAL A 68 30.65 24.81 7.93
N THR A 69 30.58 24.71 9.27
CA THR A 69 30.94 23.49 10.00
C THR A 69 29.68 22.71 10.30
N VAL A 70 29.67 21.42 9.99
CA VAL A 70 28.61 20.49 10.36
C VAL A 70 29.13 19.54 11.42
N SER A 71 28.35 19.33 12.48
CA SER A 71 28.69 18.37 13.53
C SER A 71 27.54 17.41 13.81
N ALA A 72 27.88 16.16 14.12
CA ALA A 72 26.95 15.14 14.60
C ALA A 72 27.38 14.71 16.01
N ASN A 73 26.49 14.84 17.00
CA ASN A 73 26.77 14.56 18.41
C ASN A 73 28.04 15.25 18.94
N GLY A 74 28.33 16.46 18.45
CA GLY A 74 29.53 17.23 18.81
C GLY A 74 30.80 16.88 18.04
N HIS A 75 30.79 15.87 17.17
CA HIS A 75 31.92 15.53 16.30
C HIS A 75 31.82 16.26 14.95
N ASP A 76 32.92 16.83 14.47
CA ASP A 76 32.98 17.49 13.17
C ASP A 76 32.86 16.47 12.02
N VAL A 77 31.79 16.60 11.23
CA VAL A 77 31.49 15.78 10.05
C VAL A 77 31.53 16.59 8.75
N THR A 78 32.00 17.84 8.80
CA THR A 78 32.15 18.72 7.64
C THR A 78 32.88 18.06 6.45
N PRO A 79 33.93 17.23 6.64
CA PRO A 79 34.61 16.57 5.52
C PRO A 79 33.73 15.65 4.66
N ALA A 80 32.56 15.22 5.15
CA ALA A 80 31.61 14.41 4.39
C ALA A 80 30.76 15.22 3.41
N PHE A 81 30.74 16.56 3.54
CA PHE A 81 29.87 17.43 2.75
C PHE A 81 30.54 17.90 1.45
N ARG A 82 29.75 18.01 0.37
CA ARG A 82 30.16 18.55 -0.93
C ARG A 82 29.16 19.60 -1.40
N ALA A 83 29.67 20.66 -2.02
CA ALA A 83 28.83 21.68 -2.64
C ALA A 83 28.05 21.13 -3.82
N GLN A 84 26.79 21.51 -3.90
CA GLN A 84 25.84 21.11 -4.93
C GLN A 84 25.56 22.27 -5.91
N PRO A 85 25.14 21.99 -7.15
CA PRO A 85 24.85 23.04 -8.15
C PRO A 85 23.77 24.04 -7.73
N ASP A 86 22.84 23.64 -6.87
CA ASP A 86 21.77 24.48 -6.30
C ASP A 86 22.25 25.45 -5.20
N GLY A 87 23.55 25.41 -4.87
CA GLY A 87 24.14 26.22 -3.81
C GLY A 87 23.85 25.70 -2.40
N SER A 88 23.57 24.40 -2.25
CA SER A 88 23.53 23.70 -0.96
C SER A 88 24.79 22.85 -0.71
N LEU A 89 24.97 22.37 0.52
CA LEU A 89 25.92 21.31 0.85
C LEU A 89 25.15 20.01 1.06
N LEU A 90 25.65 18.91 0.51
CA LEU A 90 25.08 17.57 0.70
C LEU A 90 26.16 16.65 1.26
N GLY A 91 25.84 15.86 2.29
CA GLY A 91 26.80 14.97 2.93
C GLY A 91 26.13 13.79 3.61
N LEU A 92 26.75 12.62 3.49
CA LEU A 92 26.33 11.42 4.22
C LEU A 92 26.95 11.45 5.62
N VAL A 93 26.10 11.56 6.64
CA VAL A 93 26.51 11.49 8.04
C VAL A 93 26.40 10.04 8.46
N THR A 94 27.50 9.43 8.94
CA THR A 94 27.55 8.03 9.38
C THR A 94 27.90 7.93 10.87
N GLY A 95 27.72 6.75 11.46
CA GLY A 95 28.05 6.50 12.86
C GLY A 95 27.03 7.07 13.85
N LEU A 96 25.77 7.25 13.40
CA LEU A 96 24.67 7.59 14.29
C LEU A 96 24.42 6.44 15.27
N ARG A 97 24.15 6.80 16.53
CA ARG A 97 23.78 5.82 17.57
C ARG A 97 22.29 5.56 17.49
N ASP A 98 21.85 4.36 17.81
CA ASP A 98 20.41 4.10 18.00
C ASP A 98 19.83 5.07 19.04
N GLY A 99 18.64 5.58 18.74
CA GLY A 99 18.00 6.68 19.46
C GLY A 99 18.40 8.06 18.92
N VAL A 100 18.33 9.05 19.81
CA VAL A 100 18.43 10.47 19.45
C VAL A 100 19.89 10.88 19.16
N ASN A 101 20.08 11.57 18.03
CA ASN A 101 21.32 12.19 17.59
C ASN A 101 21.06 13.68 17.29
N ASP A 102 21.98 14.54 17.73
CA ASP A 102 21.89 15.98 17.44
C ASP A 102 22.86 16.35 16.31
N LEU A 103 22.31 16.81 15.20
CA LEU A 103 23.05 17.36 14.07
C LEU A 103 22.97 18.89 14.14
N SER A 104 24.07 19.57 13.85
CA SER A 104 24.08 21.02 13.76
C SER A 104 24.98 21.54 12.67
N ALA A 105 24.53 22.59 12.00
CA ALA A 105 25.32 23.36 11.04
C ALA A 105 25.58 24.76 11.59
N ARG A 106 26.80 25.28 11.40
CA ARG A 106 27.22 26.60 11.86
C ARG A 106 28.03 27.33 10.80
N THR A 107 27.71 28.59 10.53
CA THR A 107 28.56 29.45 9.67
C THR A 107 29.77 29.98 10.45
N ASN A 108 30.95 29.94 9.83
CA ASN A 108 32.20 30.48 10.38
C ASN A 108 32.63 31.72 9.56
N GLY A 109 32.64 32.92 10.13
CA GLY A 109 32.99 34.12 9.36
C GLY A 109 33.08 35.40 10.19
N ARG A 110 33.32 36.54 9.51
CA ARG A 110 33.46 37.88 10.14
C ARG A 110 32.10 38.54 10.52
N GLY A 111 31.05 37.73 10.69
CA GLY A 111 29.71 38.19 11.07
C GLY A 111 29.10 37.29 12.16
N PRO A 112 27.86 37.57 12.61
CA PRO A 112 27.18 36.72 13.59
C PRO A 112 27.09 35.29 13.09
N ALA A 113 27.54 34.32 13.90
CA ALA A 113 27.41 32.90 13.57
C ALA A 113 25.92 32.54 13.45
N ARG A 114 25.54 31.96 12.33
CA ARG A 114 24.21 31.38 12.13
C ARG A 114 24.27 29.90 12.47
N TRP A 115 23.19 29.40 13.07
CA TRP A 115 23.09 28.03 13.55
C TRP A 115 21.80 27.41 13.02
N ALA A 116 21.89 26.12 12.71
CA ALA A 116 20.75 25.27 12.43
C ALA A 116 20.95 23.96 13.20
N HIS A 117 19.87 23.45 13.77
CA HIS A 117 19.87 22.20 14.52
C HIS A 117 18.82 21.27 13.93
N LEU A 118 19.15 19.99 13.85
CA LEU A 118 18.27 18.93 13.43
C LEU A 118 18.45 17.77 14.39
N ARG A 119 17.34 17.31 14.97
CA ARG A 119 17.33 16.10 15.79
C ARG A 119 16.94 14.93 14.89
N VAL A 120 17.76 13.89 14.90
CA VAL A 120 17.55 12.65 14.16
C VAL A 120 17.42 11.50 15.14
N THR A 121 16.36 10.70 15.03
CA THR A 121 16.25 9.43 15.75
C THR A 121 16.65 8.31 14.80
N ASN A 122 17.75 7.65 15.10
CA ASN A 122 18.21 6.48 14.37
C ASN A 122 17.62 5.20 14.97
N HIS A 123 17.18 4.29 14.12
CA HIS A 123 16.71 2.95 14.48
C HIS A 123 17.69 1.88 13.95
N PRO A 124 17.73 0.68 14.56
CA PRO A 124 18.55 -0.41 14.05
C PRO A 124 18.20 -0.77 12.60
N ILE A 125 19.20 -1.17 11.79
CA ILE A 125 19.00 -1.62 10.41
C ILE A 125 18.05 -2.83 10.30
N THR A 126 17.88 -3.57 11.40
CA THR A 126 16.99 -4.74 11.52
C THR A 126 15.55 -4.37 11.83
N GLY A 127 15.22 -3.09 12.03
CA GLY A 127 13.92 -2.65 12.53
C GLY A 127 13.63 -3.16 13.96
N PRO A 128 12.37 -3.00 14.42
CA PRO A 128 11.32 -2.21 13.79
C PRO A 128 11.53 -0.70 13.99
N VAL A 129 10.90 0.12 13.14
CA VAL A 129 10.90 1.60 13.23
C VAL A 129 9.53 2.12 13.72
N PHE A 130 8.46 1.65 13.10
CA PHE A 130 7.06 1.98 13.39
C PHE A 130 6.10 0.78 13.27
N SER A 131 6.50 -0.35 12.68
CA SER A 131 5.63 -1.53 12.46
C SER A 131 5.23 -2.27 13.76
N GLY A 132 5.98 -2.01 14.83
CA GLY A 132 5.77 -2.56 16.16
C GLY A 132 6.54 -3.85 16.41
N SER A 133 6.13 -4.61 17.43
CA SER A 133 6.82 -5.84 17.80
C SER A 133 6.86 -6.82 16.63
N GLN A 134 8.07 -7.25 16.27
CA GLN A 134 8.35 -8.16 15.17
C GLN A 134 7.98 -9.61 15.53
N GLN A 135 7.48 -10.38 14.55
CA GLN A 135 7.13 -11.80 14.74
C GLN A 135 8.35 -12.66 15.09
N LEU A 136 8.15 -13.61 16.01
CA LEU A 136 9.13 -14.61 16.44
C LEU A 136 8.47 -15.99 16.60
N PRO A 137 9.17 -17.10 16.28
CA PRO A 137 10.47 -17.18 15.61
C PRO A 137 10.44 -16.59 14.18
N PHE A 138 11.60 -16.32 13.58
CA PHE A 138 11.68 -15.75 12.22
C PHE A 138 12.74 -16.48 11.41
N TYR A 139 12.33 -17.32 10.45
CA TYR A 139 13.21 -18.24 9.73
C TYR A 139 13.94 -17.54 8.58
N CYS A 140 15.27 -17.63 8.57
CA CYS A 140 16.12 -16.93 7.61
C CYS A 140 16.29 -17.73 6.31
N GLU A 141 16.33 -17.03 5.18
CA GLU A 141 16.40 -17.59 3.83
C GLU A 141 17.46 -16.89 2.95
N THR A 142 18.41 -16.17 3.57
CA THR A 142 19.50 -15.46 2.87
C THR A 142 20.24 -16.27 1.78
N PRO A 143 20.46 -17.61 1.91
CA PRO A 143 21.11 -18.38 0.85
C PRO A 143 20.33 -18.42 -0.48
N ALA A 144 19.01 -18.20 -0.46
CA ALA A 144 18.20 -18.11 -1.68
C ALA A 144 18.66 -16.96 -2.61
N PHE A 145 19.35 -15.97 -2.05
CA PHE A 145 19.87 -14.80 -2.75
C PHE A 145 21.40 -14.84 -2.95
N GLY A 146 22.04 -15.97 -2.64
CA GLY A 146 23.50 -16.10 -2.68
C GLY A 146 24.24 -15.41 -1.53
N LEU A 147 23.51 -14.93 -0.53
CA LEU A 147 24.10 -14.32 0.67
C LEU A 147 24.51 -15.40 1.69
N PRO A 148 25.46 -15.12 2.60
CA PRO A 148 25.82 -16.04 3.68
C PRO A 148 24.61 -16.40 4.54
N ALA A 149 24.56 -17.63 5.05
CA ALA A 149 23.50 -18.08 5.93
C ALA A 149 23.42 -17.19 7.18
N ALA A 150 22.23 -16.66 7.46
CA ALA A 150 21.95 -15.82 8.61
C ALA A 150 21.24 -16.60 9.72
N ALA A 151 21.22 -16.02 10.93
CA ALA A 151 20.59 -16.60 12.10
C ALA A 151 19.43 -15.75 12.63
N GLN A 152 18.47 -16.42 13.27
CA GLN A 152 17.38 -15.75 13.99
C GLN A 152 17.93 -14.94 15.18
N PRO A 153 17.26 -13.87 15.63
CA PRO A 153 15.98 -13.35 15.13
C PRO A 153 16.12 -12.33 14.00
N TYR A 154 17.33 -11.86 13.72
CA TYR A 154 17.56 -10.70 12.85
C TYR A 154 17.74 -11.06 11.37
N CYS A 155 18.14 -12.29 11.08
CA CYS A 155 18.40 -12.77 9.72
C CYS A 155 19.31 -11.85 8.90
N SER A 156 20.28 -11.21 9.56
CA SER A 156 21.19 -10.25 8.92
C SER A 156 22.31 -10.91 8.13
N ALA A 157 22.58 -10.38 6.94
CA ALA A 157 23.72 -10.74 6.11
C ALA A 157 24.36 -9.47 5.51
N PRO A 158 25.69 -9.42 5.35
CA PRO A 158 26.37 -8.27 4.76
C PRO A 158 25.96 -8.10 3.30
N ALA A 159 25.93 -6.85 2.84
CA ALA A 159 25.61 -6.54 1.46
C ALA A 159 26.67 -7.10 0.49
N GLN A 160 26.23 -7.58 -0.66
CA GLN A 160 27.06 -8.07 -1.76
C GLN A 160 26.65 -7.42 -3.07
N VAL A 161 27.63 -7.14 -3.92
CA VAL A 161 27.43 -6.56 -5.25
C VAL A 161 27.77 -7.60 -6.30
N SER A 162 26.90 -7.71 -7.29
CA SER A 162 27.09 -8.52 -8.49
C SER A 162 26.80 -7.68 -9.73
N TYR A 163 27.30 -8.10 -10.88
CA TYR A 163 27.06 -7.42 -12.14
C TYR A 163 26.43 -8.34 -13.17
N GLN A 164 25.58 -7.76 -14.00
CA GLN A 164 25.00 -8.40 -15.16
C GLN A 164 25.12 -7.45 -16.35
N TYR A 165 24.93 -7.95 -17.57
CA TYR A 165 24.81 -7.12 -18.75
C TYR A 165 23.65 -7.59 -19.63
N ARG A 166 23.12 -6.67 -20.42
CA ARG A 166 22.11 -6.99 -21.44
C ARG A 166 22.81 -7.41 -22.74
N THR A 167 22.46 -8.56 -23.28
CA THR A 167 22.95 -9.01 -24.59
C THR A 167 22.16 -8.34 -25.72
N THR A 168 22.74 -8.26 -26.92
CA THR A 168 22.04 -7.79 -28.14
C THR A 168 20.86 -8.67 -28.54
N ALA A 169 20.80 -9.91 -28.03
CA ALA A 169 19.66 -10.82 -28.19
C ALA A 169 18.54 -10.57 -27.17
N GLY A 170 18.70 -9.63 -26.24
CA GLY A 170 17.69 -9.33 -25.24
C GLY A 170 17.63 -10.35 -24.11
N ALA A 171 18.78 -10.85 -23.64
CA ALA A 171 18.90 -11.59 -22.37
C ALA A 171 19.76 -10.81 -21.36
N PHE A 172 19.55 -11.02 -20.06
CA PHE A 172 20.51 -10.59 -19.03
C PHE A 172 21.47 -11.75 -18.73
N ALA A 173 22.77 -11.47 -18.70
CA ALA A 173 23.81 -12.46 -18.46
C ALA A 173 24.77 -11.98 -17.35
N PRO A 174 25.34 -12.89 -16.53
CA PRO A 174 26.27 -12.51 -15.48
C PRO A 174 27.56 -11.89 -16.05
N LEU A 175 28.12 -10.92 -15.33
CA LEU A 175 29.36 -10.26 -15.67
C LEU A 175 30.28 -10.23 -14.45
N ALA A 176 31.47 -10.83 -14.55
CA ALA A 176 32.40 -10.90 -13.42
C ALA A 176 33.16 -9.58 -13.21
N ASP A 177 33.63 -8.96 -14.30
CA ASP A 177 34.31 -7.66 -14.30
C ASP A 177 33.40 -6.62 -14.97
N PRO A 178 32.88 -5.62 -14.22
CA PRO A 178 32.01 -4.59 -14.79
C PRO A 178 32.71 -3.66 -15.80
N ALA A 179 34.05 -3.68 -15.87
CA ALA A 179 34.82 -2.98 -16.90
C ALA A 179 34.90 -3.78 -18.22
N ALA A 180 34.61 -5.09 -18.21
CA ALA A 180 34.61 -5.89 -19.42
C ALA A 180 33.52 -5.44 -20.40
N ARG A 181 33.80 -5.59 -21.69
CA ARG A 181 32.87 -5.25 -22.80
C ARG A 181 32.71 -6.47 -23.71
N PRO A 182 31.82 -7.42 -23.36
CA PRO A 182 31.50 -8.56 -24.22
C PRO A 182 31.09 -8.11 -25.62
N ALA A 183 31.38 -8.93 -26.64
CA ALA A 183 31.09 -8.59 -28.04
C ALA A 183 29.59 -8.41 -28.32
N ASP A 184 28.74 -9.05 -27.54
CA ASP A 184 27.27 -8.98 -27.61
C ASP A 184 26.67 -8.02 -26.58
N LEU A 185 27.45 -7.11 -25.98
CA LEU A 185 26.96 -6.10 -25.05
C LEU A 185 26.04 -5.11 -25.75
N ALA A 186 24.80 -5.01 -25.28
CA ALA A 186 23.84 -4.01 -25.72
C ALA A 186 24.12 -2.63 -25.07
N THR A 187 23.43 -1.63 -25.59
CA THR A 187 23.51 -0.23 -25.16
C THR A 187 22.13 0.22 -24.67
N ALA A 188 22.10 0.95 -23.56
CA ALA A 188 20.92 1.67 -23.08
C ALA A 188 21.04 3.17 -23.40
N THR A 189 19.93 3.90 -23.37
CA THR A 189 19.91 5.34 -23.65
C THR A 189 19.35 6.08 -22.44
N VAL A 190 20.18 6.92 -21.81
CA VAL A 190 19.81 7.70 -20.62
C VAL A 190 20.09 9.17 -20.88
N GLY A 191 19.06 10.02 -20.72
CA GLY A 191 19.19 11.45 -20.98
C GLY A 191 19.63 11.81 -22.42
N GLY A 192 19.37 10.92 -23.39
CA GLY A 192 19.84 11.08 -24.78
C GLY A 192 21.28 10.60 -25.03
N HIS A 193 21.96 10.07 -24.02
CA HIS A 193 23.32 9.53 -24.12
C HIS A 193 23.31 7.99 -24.14
N ALA A 194 24.12 7.42 -25.02
CA ALA A 194 24.36 5.98 -25.09
C ALA A 194 25.27 5.55 -23.92
N VAL A 195 24.85 4.56 -23.14
CA VAL A 195 25.63 3.97 -22.05
C VAL A 195 25.71 2.45 -22.22
N PRO A 196 26.84 1.80 -21.87
CA PRO A 196 26.91 0.34 -21.85
C PRO A 196 25.80 -0.24 -20.96
N TYR A 197 25.07 -1.23 -21.45
CA TYR A 197 23.96 -1.82 -20.69
C TYR A 197 24.48 -2.86 -19.68
N VAL A 198 25.30 -2.39 -18.75
CA VAL A 198 25.80 -3.13 -17.59
C VAL A 198 25.00 -2.72 -16.37
N VAL A 199 24.54 -3.69 -15.59
CA VAL A 199 23.68 -3.51 -14.41
C VAL A 199 24.48 -3.89 -13.17
N ARG A 200 24.55 -2.99 -12.19
CA ARG A 200 25.00 -3.26 -10.83
C ARG A 200 23.78 -3.76 -10.04
N VAL A 201 23.90 -4.90 -9.38
CA VAL A 201 22.88 -5.43 -8.46
C VAL A 201 23.49 -5.59 -7.07
N GLU A 202 22.95 -4.87 -6.11
CA GLU A 202 23.28 -5.01 -4.70
C GLU A 202 22.20 -5.82 -3.98
N ARG A 203 22.63 -6.74 -3.12
CA ARG A 203 21.76 -7.53 -2.25
C ARG A 203 22.26 -7.45 -0.82
N GLY A 204 21.38 -7.25 0.15
CA GLY A 204 21.74 -7.22 1.56
C GLY A 204 20.50 -7.42 2.43
N THR A 205 20.60 -7.13 3.72
CA THR A 205 19.46 -7.28 4.63
C THR A 205 19.09 -5.99 5.35
N ILE A 206 17.82 -5.62 5.28
CA ILE A 206 17.19 -4.46 5.93
C ILE A 206 15.84 -4.91 6.48
N ASP A 207 15.47 -4.50 7.70
CA ASP A 207 14.23 -4.93 8.38
C ASP A 207 14.05 -6.46 8.46
N ARG A 208 15.17 -7.18 8.65
CA ARG A 208 15.26 -8.66 8.59
C ARG A 208 14.89 -9.28 7.24
N ALA A 209 14.55 -8.47 6.24
CA ALA A 209 14.26 -8.85 4.86
C ALA A 209 15.54 -8.88 4.03
N VAL A 210 15.54 -9.63 2.91
CA VAL A 210 16.57 -9.43 1.88
C VAL A 210 16.07 -8.34 0.93
N TYR A 211 16.86 -7.28 0.75
CA TYR A 211 16.60 -6.26 -0.26
C TYR A 211 17.45 -6.52 -1.51
N GLU A 212 16.96 -6.05 -2.65
CA GLU A 212 17.74 -5.94 -3.88
C GLU A 212 17.62 -4.51 -4.42
N MET A 213 18.71 -3.99 -4.98
CA MET A 213 18.71 -2.73 -5.74
C MET A 213 19.51 -2.93 -7.03
N ALA A 214 18.96 -2.46 -8.15
CA ALA A 214 19.62 -2.49 -9.45
C ALA A 214 19.67 -1.10 -10.08
N ALA A 215 20.81 -0.76 -10.66
CA ALA A 215 21.00 0.45 -11.46
C ALA A 215 22.02 0.17 -12.58
N LEU A 216 22.00 0.99 -13.63
CA LEU A 216 23.04 0.93 -14.65
C LEU A 216 24.39 1.30 -14.04
N TYR A 217 25.42 0.48 -14.29
CA TYR A 217 26.73 0.67 -13.69
C TYR A 217 27.46 1.90 -14.24
N ASP A 218 27.91 2.78 -13.35
CA ASP A 218 28.73 3.96 -13.64
C ASP A 218 29.90 4.12 -12.65
N GLY A 219 30.52 2.99 -12.29
CA GLY A 219 31.56 2.95 -11.26
C GLY A 219 31.00 2.71 -9.86
N ALA A 220 31.71 3.23 -8.85
CA ALA A 220 31.24 3.15 -7.47
C ALA A 220 30.23 4.30 -7.22
N PRO A 221 29.00 3.99 -6.74
CA PRO A 221 27.99 5.01 -6.52
C PRO A 221 28.41 5.98 -5.40
N SER A 222 27.90 7.20 -5.48
CA SER A 222 28.18 8.26 -4.50
C SER A 222 26.92 9.08 -4.22
N PRO A 223 26.50 9.26 -2.96
CA PRO A 223 25.29 10.01 -2.64
C PRO A 223 25.42 11.53 -2.82
N VAL A 224 26.63 12.02 -3.06
CA VAL A 224 26.95 13.45 -3.21
C VAL A 224 27.41 13.83 -4.62
N ALA A 225 27.48 12.85 -5.53
CA ALA A 225 27.84 13.03 -6.93
C ALA A 225 26.91 12.18 -7.80
N PRO A 226 25.95 12.79 -8.53
CA PRO A 226 25.01 12.06 -9.36
C PRO A 226 25.70 11.20 -10.43
N GLU A 227 25.20 9.99 -10.65
CA GLU A 227 25.64 9.11 -11.74
C GLU A 227 25.12 9.59 -13.10
N HIS A 228 25.90 9.39 -14.16
CA HIS A 228 25.52 9.71 -15.53
C HIS A 228 24.59 8.66 -16.16
N SER A 229 24.63 7.42 -15.65
CA SER A 229 23.80 6.30 -16.11
C SER A 229 22.42 6.25 -15.45
N TRP A 230 22.15 7.13 -14.46
CA TRP A 230 20.91 7.16 -13.71
C TRP A 230 20.10 8.42 -14.05
N ASN A 231 18.79 8.27 -14.25
CA ASN A 231 17.88 9.36 -14.59
C ASN A 231 17.34 10.12 -13.37
N GLY A 232 17.85 9.83 -12.17
CA GLY A 232 17.42 10.45 -10.90
C GLY A 232 16.14 9.87 -10.30
N LYS A 233 15.55 8.83 -10.90
CA LYS A 233 14.24 8.29 -10.54
C LYS A 233 14.33 6.83 -10.11
N LEU A 234 13.43 6.43 -9.22
CA LEU A 234 13.37 5.08 -8.66
C LEU A 234 12.05 4.42 -9.05
N VAL A 235 12.11 3.18 -9.50
CA VAL A 235 10.95 2.27 -9.52
C VAL A 235 11.07 1.33 -8.32
N TYR A 236 10.06 1.30 -7.46
CA TYR A 236 9.99 0.36 -6.35
C TYR A 236 9.03 -0.77 -6.72
N THR A 237 9.55 -1.99 -6.87
CA THR A 237 8.74 -3.14 -7.29
C THR A 237 8.18 -3.89 -6.09
N PHE A 238 6.90 -4.24 -6.17
CA PHE A 238 6.16 -4.95 -5.14
C PHE A 238 5.65 -6.31 -5.68
N GLY A 239 5.93 -7.38 -4.94
CA GLY A 239 5.47 -8.73 -5.29
C GLY A 239 4.05 -9.03 -4.80
N GLY A 240 3.35 -9.91 -5.51
CA GLY A 240 1.98 -10.34 -5.21
C GLY A 240 1.84 -11.27 -4.01
N GLY A 241 0.61 -11.77 -3.81
CA GLY A 241 0.24 -12.72 -2.75
C GLY A 241 -0.24 -12.09 -1.44
N CYS A 242 -0.39 -12.90 -0.40
CA CYS A 242 -0.75 -12.51 0.97
C CYS A 242 -0.55 -13.73 1.86
N ASN A 243 0.34 -13.66 2.86
CA ASN A 243 0.62 -14.82 3.71
C ASN A 243 1.01 -14.49 5.16
N ALA A 244 1.12 -15.52 5.99
CA ALA A 244 1.22 -15.38 7.45
C ALA A 244 2.62 -15.04 8.00
N GLY A 245 3.65 -14.98 7.16
CA GLY A 245 5.04 -14.65 7.51
C GLY A 245 5.72 -15.62 8.46
N TYR A 246 6.42 -15.12 9.48
CA TYR A 246 7.44 -15.85 10.28
C TYR A 246 8.69 -16.29 9.50
N HIS A 247 8.90 -15.82 8.27
CA HIS A 247 10.08 -16.16 7.48
C HIS A 247 10.56 -14.97 6.66
N GLN A 248 11.83 -15.00 6.26
CA GLN A 248 12.51 -13.90 5.56
C GLN A 248 12.06 -13.76 4.11
N GLY A 249 11.58 -14.83 3.47
CA GLY A 249 11.22 -14.86 2.06
C GLY A 249 12.40 -15.18 1.15
N SER A 250 12.10 -15.72 -0.03
CA SER A 250 13.08 -16.22 -1.01
C SER A 250 12.97 -15.56 -2.38
N SER A 251 12.14 -14.52 -2.52
CA SER A 251 12.02 -13.69 -3.73
C SER A 251 11.65 -12.25 -3.38
N THR A 252 11.95 -11.32 -4.29
CA THR A 252 11.51 -9.91 -4.25
C THR A 252 10.51 -9.63 -5.37
N GLY A 253 10.05 -8.38 -5.51
CA GLY A 253 9.31 -7.91 -6.68
C GLY A 253 10.14 -7.88 -7.99
N GLY A 254 11.43 -8.20 -7.91
CA GLY A 254 12.37 -8.24 -9.02
C GLY A 254 12.92 -6.85 -9.39
N VAL A 255 14.23 -6.75 -9.56
CA VAL A 255 14.92 -5.47 -9.84
C VAL A 255 15.62 -5.41 -11.19
N VAL A 256 15.91 -6.56 -11.81
CA VAL A 256 16.53 -6.61 -13.14
C VAL A 256 15.43 -6.64 -14.19
N ASN A 257 14.99 -5.46 -14.64
CA ASN A 257 13.88 -5.31 -15.57
C ASN A 257 14.24 -4.32 -16.70
N ASP A 258 14.11 -4.80 -17.94
CA ASP A 258 14.48 -4.04 -19.15
C ASP A 258 13.61 -2.78 -19.34
N LEU A 259 12.34 -2.84 -18.96
CA LEU A 259 11.42 -1.70 -19.03
C LEU A 259 11.95 -0.50 -18.23
N PHE A 260 12.56 -0.75 -17.08
CA PHE A 260 13.04 0.32 -16.20
C PHE A 260 14.49 0.69 -16.52
N LEU A 261 15.38 -0.31 -16.55
CA LEU A 261 16.82 -0.09 -16.64
C LEU A 261 17.23 0.49 -17.99
N ALA A 262 16.59 0.12 -19.10
CA ALA A 262 16.91 0.67 -20.43
C ALA A 262 16.65 2.18 -20.53
N ARG A 263 15.83 2.72 -19.63
CA ARG A 263 15.46 4.14 -19.54
C ARG A 263 16.19 4.87 -18.40
N GLY A 264 17.15 4.22 -17.75
CA GLY A 264 17.99 4.78 -16.69
C GLY A 264 17.33 4.87 -15.33
N TYR A 265 16.17 4.22 -15.11
CA TYR A 265 15.61 4.11 -13.77
C TYR A 265 16.48 3.17 -12.93
N ALA A 266 16.69 3.53 -11.66
CA ALA A 266 17.07 2.54 -10.68
C ALA A 266 15.82 1.75 -10.23
N VAL A 267 16.04 0.54 -9.74
CA VAL A 267 14.96 -0.35 -9.29
C VAL A 267 15.31 -0.92 -7.91
N ALA A 268 14.36 -0.89 -6.97
CA ALA A 268 14.55 -1.48 -5.64
C ALA A 268 13.36 -2.36 -5.25
N SER A 269 13.62 -3.36 -4.40
CA SER A 269 12.60 -4.22 -3.82
C SER A 269 13.12 -4.92 -2.56
N SER A 270 12.22 -5.58 -1.84
CA SER A 270 12.53 -6.36 -0.64
C SER A 270 11.65 -7.61 -0.55
N THR A 271 12.12 -8.65 0.14
CA THR A 271 11.32 -9.84 0.41
C THR A 271 10.10 -9.54 1.28
N LEU A 272 10.16 -8.52 2.15
CA LEU A 272 9.00 -8.01 2.90
C LEU A 272 8.12 -7.06 2.07
N ASN A 273 8.51 -6.74 0.83
CA ASN A 273 7.66 -6.10 -0.16
C ASN A 273 7.06 -7.09 -1.18
N VAL A 274 7.14 -8.39 -0.88
CA VAL A 274 6.33 -9.45 -1.50
C VAL A 274 5.27 -9.82 -0.49
N LEU A 275 4.00 -9.54 -0.80
CA LEU A 275 2.93 -9.77 0.16
C LEU A 275 2.67 -11.29 0.38
N ASP A 276 3.16 -12.18 -0.50
CA ASP A 276 3.20 -13.61 -0.18
C ASP A 276 4.23 -14.00 0.91
N THR A 277 5.19 -13.14 1.24
CA THR A 277 6.07 -13.33 2.40
C THR A 277 5.39 -12.85 3.69
N ASN A 278 4.52 -11.83 3.61
CA ASN A 278 3.79 -11.27 4.75
C ASN A 278 2.51 -10.58 4.28
N CYS A 279 1.45 -10.51 5.07
CA CYS A 279 0.21 -9.83 4.70
C CYS A 279 -0.04 -8.51 5.44
N SER A 280 1.03 -7.77 5.80
CA SER A 280 0.92 -6.48 6.49
C SER A 280 1.43 -5.33 5.62
N PRO A 281 0.54 -4.44 5.15
CA PRO A 281 0.95 -3.22 4.46
C PRO A 281 1.84 -2.31 5.31
N ILE A 282 1.77 -2.42 6.63
CA ILE A 282 2.58 -1.63 7.57
C ILE A 282 4.03 -2.13 7.60
N ILE A 283 4.23 -3.46 7.65
CA ILE A 283 5.56 -4.06 7.54
C ILE A 283 6.14 -3.78 6.16
N SER A 284 5.33 -3.89 5.11
CA SER A 284 5.72 -3.52 3.76
C SER A 284 6.15 -2.04 3.66
N ALA A 285 5.41 -1.11 4.26
CA ALA A 285 5.77 0.31 4.29
C ALA A 285 7.10 0.55 5.00
N GLU A 286 7.35 -0.10 6.14
CA GLU A 286 8.61 0.02 6.88
C GLU A 286 9.80 -0.44 6.05
N ALA A 287 9.71 -1.64 5.47
CA ALA A 287 10.74 -2.17 4.59
C ALA A 287 10.99 -1.25 3.38
N ALA A 288 9.94 -0.75 2.73
CA ALA A 288 10.07 0.14 1.56
C ALA A 288 10.71 1.49 1.92
N MET A 289 10.34 2.07 3.07
CA MET A 289 10.96 3.29 3.57
C MET A 289 12.45 3.08 3.81
N MET A 290 12.83 2.03 4.56
CA MET A 290 14.23 1.78 4.92
C MET A 290 15.10 1.43 3.70
N VAL A 291 14.55 0.68 2.72
CA VAL A 291 15.28 0.39 1.48
C VAL A 291 15.42 1.64 0.61
N LYS A 292 14.39 2.51 0.53
CA LYS A 292 14.49 3.80 -0.18
C LYS A 292 15.52 4.73 0.48
N GLU A 293 15.57 4.74 1.81
CA GLU A 293 16.58 5.48 2.58
C GLU A 293 17.99 4.99 2.24
N HIS A 294 18.24 3.68 2.31
CA HIS A 294 19.52 3.08 1.93
C HIS A 294 19.90 3.33 0.46
N PHE A 295 18.92 3.29 -0.45
CA PHE A 295 19.13 3.66 -1.86
C PHE A 295 19.65 5.11 -1.97
N ALA A 296 18.99 6.05 -1.30
CA ALA A 296 19.38 7.46 -1.34
C ALA A 296 20.73 7.72 -0.67
N GLU A 297 21.12 6.93 0.33
CA GLU A 297 22.44 6.99 0.97
C GLU A 297 23.55 6.41 0.11
N THR A 298 23.19 5.58 -0.87
CA THR A 298 24.12 4.98 -1.82
C THR A 298 24.26 5.85 -3.08
N TYR A 299 23.13 6.26 -3.66
CA TYR A 299 23.06 6.91 -4.99
C TYR A 299 22.76 8.41 -4.94
N GLY A 300 22.19 8.90 -3.84
CA GLY A 300 21.84 10.31 -3.65
C GLY A 300 20.34 10.59 -3.74
N PRO A 301 19.94 11.88 -3.79
CA PRO A 301 18.54 12.29 -3.71
C PRO A 301 17.71 11.74 -4.89
N VAL A 302 16.57 11.12 -4.59
CA VAL A 302 15.61 10.61 -5.59
C VAL A 302 14.61 11.71 -5.94
N ALA A 303 14.40 11.96 -7.24
CA ALA A 303 13.41 12.94 -7.71
C ALA A 303 11.97 12.47 -7.40
N HIS A 304 11.64 11.25 -7.84
CA HIS A 304 10.39 10.58 -7.51
C HIS A 304 10.54 9.05 -7.53
N THR A 305 9.72 8.40 -6.70
CA THR A 305 9.61 6.94 -6.57
C THR A 305 8.27 6.47 -7.14
N ILE A 306 8.31 5.64 -8.18
CA ILE A 306 7.14 5.03 -8.81
C ILE A 306 6.93 3.64 -8.22
N GLY A 307 5.78 3.41 -7.59
CA GLY A 307 5.36 2.06 -7.20
C GLY A 307 4.96 1.23 -8.41
N TRP A 308 5.37 -0.03 -8.45
CA TRP A 308 5.01 -0.96 -9.53
C TRP A 308 4.74 -2.36 -8.99
N GLY A 309 3.62 -2.98 -9.35
CA GLY A 309 3.32 -4.35 -8.92
C GLY A 309 1.85 -4.70 -9.04
N GLY A 310 1.57 -6.00 -9.19
CA GLY A 310 0.20 -6.51 -9.32
C GLY A 310 -0.29 -7.30 -8.12
N SER A 311 -1.60 -7.53 -8.01
CA SER A 311 -2.20 -8.41 -7.00
C SER A 311 -1.92 -7.89 -5.58
N GLY A 312 -1.30 -8.69 -4.71
CA GLY A 312 -0.76 -8.22 -3.43
C GLY A 312 0.25 -7.06 -3.53
N GLY A 313 0.91 -6.90 -4.67
CA GLY A 313 1.74 -5.72 -4.96
C GLY A 313 0.91 -4.44 -5.17
N ALA A 314 -0.33 -4.58 -5.65
CA ALA A 314 -1.29 -3.48 -5.76
C ALA A 314 -1.75 -3.01 -4.37
N ILE A 315 -2.10 -3.95 -3.48
CA ILE A 315 -2.45 -3.68 -2.08
C ILE A 315 -1.37 -2.84 -1.42
N GLN A 316 -0.11 -3.28 -1.52
CA GLN A 316 1.03 -2.57 -0.92
C GLN A 316 1.13 -1.14 -1.43
N GLN A 317 1.01 -0.92 -2.73
CA GLN A 317 1.07 0.43 -3.30
C GLN A 317 -0.08 1.33 -2.81
N TYR A 318 -1.30 0.82 -2.80
CA TYR A 318 -2.47 1.58 -2.33
C TYR A 318 -2.34 1.95 -0.86
N ASP A 319 -1.99 1.00 -0.01
CA ASP A 319 -1.91 1.21 1.44
C ASP A 319 -0.67 2.02 1.85
N ILE A 320 0.48 1.85 1.18
CA ILE A 320 1.66 2.69 1.43
C ILE A 320 1.37 4.13 1.02
N ALA A 321 0.79 4.36 -0.16
CA ALA A 321 0.45 5.70 -0.61
C ALA A 321 -0.61 6.36 0.28
N GLU A 322 -1.59 5.59 0.78
CA GLU A 322 -2.64 6.08 1.67
C GLU A 322 -2.11 6.42 3.06
N ASN A 323 -1.42 5.47 3.69
CA ASN A 323 -1.10 5.51 5.12
C ASN A 323 0.28 6.09 5.41
N TYR A 324 1.20 6.05 4.45
CA TYR A 324 2.59 6.50 4.60
C TYR A 324 3.02 7.37 3.39
N PRO A 325 2.30 8.48 3.11
CA PRO A 325 2.56 9.32 1.95
C PRO A 325 3.99 9.85 1.93
N GLY A 326 4.65 9.75 0.77
CA GLY A 326 6.05 10.16 0.56
C GLY A 326 7.03 8.99 0.37
N ILE A 327 6.63 7.75 0.68
CA ILE A 327 7.42 6.55 0.33
C ILE A 327 7.37 6.32 -1.19
N VAL A 328 6.17 6.33 -1.77
CA VAL A 328 5.92 6.33 -3.22
C VAL A 328 5.23 7.63 -3.61
N ASP A 329 5.62 8.21 -4.75
CA ASP A 329 5.15 9.51 -5.22
C ASP A 329 4.03 9.38 -6.26
N GLY A 330 4.02 8.26 -6.99
CA GLY A 330 2.95 7.82 -7.91
C GLY A 330 2.95 6.29 -8.00
N ILE A 331 1.79 5.70 -8.29
CA ILE A 331 1.62 4.23 -8.24
C ILE A 331 1.04 3.67 -9.53
N ILE A 332 1.55 2.50 -9.93
CA ILE A 332 1.04 1.71 -11.05
C ILE A 332 0.59 0.33 -10.52
N PRO A 333 -0.53 0.29 -9.77
CA PRO A 333 -1.11 -0.96 -9.28
C PRO A 333 -1.67 -1.77 -10.46
N GLY A 334 -1.24 -3.02 -10.58
CA GLY A 334 -1.74 -3.95 -11.59
C GLY A 334 -2.75 -4.93 -11.01
N VAL A 335 -3.73 -5.36 -11.81
CA VAL A 335 -4.68 -6.43 -11.44
C VAL A 335 -5.17 -6.29 -9.98
N SER A 336 -5.61 -5.07 -9.68
CA SER A 336 -5.70 -4.48 -8.35
C SER A 336 -6.53 -5.24 -7.33
N PHE A 337 -6.13 -5.14 -6.07
CA PHE A 337 -6.97 -5.34 -4.88
C PHE A 337 -6.75 -4.14 -3.94
N PRO A 338 -7.77 -3.69 -3.20
CA PRO A 338 -7.70 -2.45 -2.41
C PRO A 338 -6.88 -2.63 -1.13
N ASP A 339 -7.13 -3.72 -0.40
CA ASP A 339 -6.51 -4.03 0.89
C ASP A 339 -6.75 -5.53 1.24
N PRO A 340 -6.01 -6.13 2.18
CA PRO A 340 -6.17 -7.54 2.51
C PRO A 340 -7.52 -7.90 3.14
N LEU A 341 -8.12 -6.98 3.90
CA LEU A 341 -9.27 -7.28 4.76
C LEU A 341 -10.59 -7.29 3.98
N SER A 342 -10.75 -6.33 3.07
CA SER A 342 -11.87 -6.25 2.14
C SER A 342 -11.83 -7.41 1.14
N THR A 343 -10.63 -7.84 0.74
CA THR A 343 -10.42 -9.02 -0.13
C THR A 343 -10.70 -10.33 0.61
N GLY A 344 -10.40 -10.41 1.91
CA GLY A 344 -10.63 -11.60 2.73
C GLY A 344 -12.10 -12.04 2.85
N GLY A 345 -13.04 -11.10 2.69
CA GLY A 345 -14.48 -11.38 2.66
C GLY A 345 -14.88 -12.32 1.52
N PRO A 346 -14.74 -11.91 0.23
CA PRO A 346 -14.99 -12.76 -0.92
C PRO A 346 -14.23 -14.10 -0.91
N VAL A 347 -12.97 -14.12 -0.44
CA VAL A 347 -12.20 -15.38 -0.29
C VAL A 347 -12.88 -16.34 0.67
N SER A 348 -13.28 -15.85 1.85
CA SER A 348 -13.97 -16.65 2.86
C SER A 348 -15.35 -17.10 2.39
N ASP A 349 -16.07 -16.23 1.66
CA ASP A 349 -17.36 -16.57 1.07
C ASP A 349 -17.25 -17.70 0.04
N CYS A 350 -16.24 -17.67 -0.83
CA CYS A 350 -16.01 -18.73 -1.81
C CYS A 350 -15.69 -20.07 -1.15
N ARG A 351 -14.90 -20.09 -0.07
CA ARG A 351 -14.69 -21.30 0.76
C ARG A 351 -16.01 -21.88 1.30
N LEU A 352 -16.91 -21.02 1.77
CA LEU A 352 -18.21 -21.45 2.28
C LEU A 352 -19.12 -21.95 1.15
N LEU A 353 -19.14 -21.26 0.01
CA LEU A 353 -19.92 -21.65 -1.17
C LEU A 353 -19.45 -22.99 -1.74
N GLU A 354 -18.14 -23.22 -1.85
CA GLU A 354 -17.56 -24.50 -2.27
C GLU A 354 -18.06 -25.64 -1.38
N ARG A 355 -18.00 -25.47 -0.05
CA ARG A 355 -18.52 -26.45 0.90
C ARG A 355 -20.02 -26.67 0.74
N TYR A 356 -20.81 -25.61 0.56
CA TYR A 356 -22.26 -25.72 0.40
C TYR A 356 -22.61 -26.48 -0.88
N PHE A 357 -22.03 -26.13 -2.03
CA PHE A 357 -22.32 -26.76 -3.31
C PHE A 357 -21.75 -28.18 -3.45
N ALA A 358 -20.73 -28.54 -2.67
CA ALA A 358 -20.28 -29.93 -2.54
C ALA A 358 -21.22 -30.79 -1.66
N GLY A 359 -22.10 -30.16 -0.88
CA GLY A 359 -23.01 -30.82 0.05
C GLY A 359 -24.49 -30.45 -0.19
N PRO A 360 -25.16 -29.72 0.72
CA PRO A 360 -26.59 -29.44 0.61
C PRO A 360 -27.03 -28.76 -0.70
N GLY A 361 -26.14 -27.98 -1.31
CA GLY A 361 -26.36 -27.28 -2.58
C GLY A 361 -26.00 -28.07 -3.84
N ALA A 362 -25.74 -29.38 -3.77
CA ALA A 362 -25.28 -30.18 -4.91
C ALA A 362 -26.23 -30.17 -6.12
N SER A 363 -27.51 -29.86 -5.92
CA SER A 363 -28.52 -29.74 -6.98
C SER A 363 -28.51 -28.41 -7.73
N PHE A 364 -27.72 -27.42 -7.29
CA PHE A 364 -27.61 -26.14 -8.01
C PHE A 364 -26.92 -26.33 -9.35
N THR A 365 -27.50 -25.79 -10.40
CA THR A 365 -26.89 -25.79 -11.74
C THR A 365 -25.69 -24.85 -11.80
N ALA A 366 -24.82 -25.01 -12.82
CA ALA A 366 -23.68 -24.12 -13.01
C ALA A 366 -24.09 -22.64 -13.09
N ALA A 367 -25.16 -22.32 -13.84
CA ALA A 367 -25.70 -20.97 -13.94
C ALA A 367 -26.21 -20.43 -12.59
N GLN A 368 -26.79 -21.29 -11.75
CA GLN A 368 -27.22 -20.90 -10.42
C GLN A 368 -26.04 -20.63 -9.48
N LYS A 369 -25.01 -21.47 -9.51
CA LYS A 369 -23.77 -21.26 -8.73
C LYS A 369 -23.10 -19.95 -9.12
N GLN A 370 -22.95 -19.70 -10.42
CA GLN A 370 -22.40 -18.45 -10.94
C GLN A 370 -23.23 -17.24 -10.49
N ALA A 371 -24.56 -17.28 -10.61
CA ALA A 371 -25.42 -16.18 -10.18
C ALA A 371 -25.37 -15.92 -8.66
N VAL A 372 -25.21 -16.97 -7.84
CA VAL A 372 -25.01 -16.84 -6.39
C VAL A 372 -23.66 -16.21 -6.06
N ALA A 373 -22.61 -16.59 -6.79
CA ALA A 373 -21.25 -16.07 -6.58
C ALA A 373 -21.06 -14.65 -7.14
N GLY A 374 -21.77 -14.28 -8.21
CA GLY A 374 -21.71 -12.96 -8.84
C GLY A 374 -20.56 -12.75 -9.84
N PHE A 375 -19.54 -13.62 -9.82
CA PHE A 375 -18.41 -13.55 -10.75
C PHE A 375 -18.80 -13.88 -12.19
N ALA A 376 -17.90 -13.53 -13.12
CA ALA A 376 -18.01 -13.84 -14.54
C ALA A 376 -18.04 -15.36 -14.81
N SER A 377 -17.32 -16.13 -13.99
CA SER A 377 -17.38 -17.59 -13.91
C SER A 377 -17.44 -18.03 -12.45
N TYR A 378 -18.08 -19.17 -12.17
CA TYR A 378 -18.01 -19.78 -10.84
C TYR A 378 -16.60 -20.32 -10.51
N ASP A 379 -15.77 -20.57 -11.54
CA ASP A 379 -14.38 -21.03 -11.36
C ASP A 379 -13.55 -20.07 -10.51
N THR A 380 -13.85 -18.77 -10.54
CA THR A 380 -13.24 -17.77 -9.66
C THR A 380 -13.35 -18.16 -8.17
N CYS A 381 -14.49 -18.72 -7.74
CA CYS A 381 -14.63 -19.20 -6.36
C CYS A 381 -13.81 -20.45 -6.07
N VAL A 382 -13.68 -21.35 -7.05
CA VAL A 382 -12.79 -22.51 -6.95
C VAL A 382 -11.35 -22.04 -6.80
N SER A 383 -10.91 -21.10 -7.63
CA SER A 383 -9.57 -20.51 -7.55
C SER A 383 -9.34 -19.83 -6.20
N TRP A 384 -10.25 -18.98 -5.72
CA TRP A 384 -10.13 -18.34 -4.41
C TRP A 384 -10.00 -19.35 -3.26
N ASP A 385 -10.83 -20.40 -3.27
CA ASP A 385 -10.78 -21.47 -2.28
C ASP A 385 -9.42 -22.17 -2.27
N LYS A 386 -8.95 -22.60 -3.44
CA LYS A 386 -7.74 -23.42 -3.56
C LYS A 386 -6.45 -22.64 -3.35
N THR A 387 -6.45 -21.34 -3.64
CA THR A 387 -5.23 -20.53 -3.59
C THR A 387 -5.11 -19.72 -2.29
N PHE A 388 -6.21 -19.14 -1.77
CA PHE A 388 -6.14 -18.18 -0.65
C PHE A 388 -6.96 -18.51 0.59
N ALA A 389 -7.99 -19.37 0.52
CA ALA A 389 -8.79 -19.63 1.73
C ALA A 389 -8.01 -20.34 2.86
N SER A 390 -6.83 -20.92 2.56
CA SER A 390 -5.90 -21.42 3.58
C SER A 390 -5.31 -20.30 4.47
N ARG A 391 -5.33 -19.03 4.05
CA ARG A 391 -4.78 -17.89 4.81
C ARG A 391 -5.57 -17.57 6.07
N ALA A 392 -6.85 -17.95 6.11
CA ALA A 392 -7.67 -17.87 7.31
C ALA A 392 -7.40 -19.03 8.31
N THR A 393 -6.66 -20.07 7.92
CA THR A 393 -6.49 -21.26 8.75
C THR A 393 -5.33 -21.14 9.74
N ALA A 394 -5.35 -21.93 10.81
CA ALA A 394 -4.29 -21.90 11.82
C ALA A 394 -2.92 -22.31 11.31
N THR A 395 -2.82 -23.26 10.36
CA THR A 395 -1.54 -23.80 9.88
C THR A 395 -1.47 -24.05 8.37
N GLY A 396 -2.58 -23.95 7.65
CA GLY A 396 -2.65 -24.26 6.22
C GLY A 396 -1.88 -23.30 5.32
N SER A 397 -1.46 -22.14 5.83
CA SER A 397 -0.61 -21.19 5.11
C SER A 397 0.85 -21.16 5.59
N CYS A 398 1.25 -22.06 6.49
CA CYS A 398 2.64 -22.10 6.95
C CYS A 398 3.62 -22.37 5.80
N ASN A 399 4.56 -21.45 5.60
CA ASN A 399 5.67 -21.64 4.68
C ASN A 399 6.51 -22.88 5.08
N ALA A 400 7.11 -23.54 4.10
CA ALA A 400 7.98 -24.70 4.31
C ALA A 400 9.21 -24.38 5.19
N ALA A 401 9.67 -23.13 5.21
CA ALA A 401 10.73 -22.65 6.09
C ALA A 401 10.38 -22.80 7.59
N ILE A 402 9.09 -22.85 7.94
CA ILE A 402 8.61 -23.05 9.31
C ILE A 402 8.53 -24.57 9.59
N PRO A 403 9.39 -25.14 10.44
CA PRO A 403 9.40 -26.57 10.73
C PRO A 403 8.06 -27.03 11.32
N VAL A 404 7.59 -28.21 10.92
CA VAL A 404 6.32 -28.78 11.40
C VAL A 404 6.21 -28.78 12.94
N PRO A 405 7.24 -29.15 13.73
CA PRO A 405 7.16 -29.12 15.20
C PRO A 405 6.99 -27.72 15.81
N ALA A 406 7.37 -26.66 15.09
CA ALA A 406 7.21 -25.28 15.56
C ALA A 406 5.80 -24.73 15.32
N ARG A 407 5.01 -25.37 14.46
CA ARG A 407 3.65 -24.93 14.11
C ARG A 407 2.68 -25.18 15.25
N TRP A 408 1.65 -24.36 15.30
CA TRP A 408 0.57 -24.50 16.26
C TRP A 408 -0.13 -25.85 16.12
N ASP A 409 -0.36 -26.50 17.25
CA ASP A 409 -1.21 -27.67 17.38
C ASP A 409 -1.97 -27.55 18.71
N PRO A 410 -3.29 -27.78 18.74
CA PRO A 410 -4.09 -27.52 19.95
C PRO A 410 -3.70 -28.41 21.13
N VAL A 411 -2.99 -29.53 20.92
CA VAL A 411 -2.64 -30.51 21.95
C VAL A 411 -1.15 -30.50 22.24
N THR A 412 -0.32 -30.62 21.20
CA THR A 412 1.12 -30.86 21.29
C THR A 412 1.95 -29.57 21.29
N ASN A 413 1.42 -28.49 20.72
CA ASN A 413 2.10 -27.19 20.69
C ASN A 413 1.11 -25.99 20.66
N PRO A 414 0.33 -25.76 21.73
CA PRO A 414 -0.70 -24.73 21.74
C PRO A 414 -0.15 -23.29 21.68
N GLY A 415 1.15 -23.12 21.98
CA GLY A 415 1.88 -21.86 21.84
C GLY A 415 2.63 -21.70 20.51
N GLY A 416 2.52 -22.66 19.59
CA GLY A 416 3.28 -22.69 18.35
C GLY A 416 2.90 -21.58 17.35
N VAL A 417 3.66 -21.54 16.25
CA VAL A 417 3.47 -20.60 15.14
C VAL A 417 2.09 -20.80 14.50
N LYS A 418 1.26 -19.76 14.59
CA LYS A 418 -0.03 -19.68 13.90
C LYS A 418 0.21 -19.03 12.55
N CYS A 419 -0.10 -19.75 11.48
CA CYS A 419 0.01 -19.26 10.12
C CYS A 419 -1.37 -18.82 9.60
N ASN A 420 -2.05 -17.99 10.38
CA ASN A 420 -3.20 -17.24 9.92
C ASN A 420 -2.69 -15.86 9.47
N SER A 421 -3.13 -15.33 8.33
CA SER A 421 -2.63 -14.06 7.79
C SER A 421 -2.83 -12.87 8.73
N ASN A 422 -3.87 -12.88 9.58
CA ASN A 422 -4.12 -11.82 10.57
C ASN A 422 -3.01 -11.76 11.64
N GLU A 423 -2.18 -12.79 11.80
CA GLU A 423 -1.02 -12.76 12.69
C GLU A 423 -0.01 -11.65 12.30
N GLN A 424 -0.08 -11.16 11.07
CA GLN A 424 0.69 -10.01 10.56
C GLN A 424 0.16 -8.66 11.05
N LEU A 425 -1.08 -8.63 11.54
CA LEU A 425 -1.75 -7.44 12.07
C LEU A 425 -1.93 -7.48 13.58
N VAL A 426 -1.15 -8.32 14.29
CA VAL A 426 -1.27 -8.51 15.75
C VAL A 426 -1.06 -7.21 16.53
N ASN A 427 -0.18 -6.33 16.05
CA ASN A 427 0.11 -5.05 16.69
C ASN A 427 -1.07 -4.06 16.57
N GLN A 428 -1.92 -4.22 15.56
CA GLN A 428 -3.08 -3.38 15.29
C GLN A 428 -4.35 -3.95 15.92
N LEU A 429 -4.60 -5.25 15.74
CA LEU A 429 -5.86 -5.90 16.09
C LEU A 429 -5.83 -6.54 17.48
N GLY A 430 -4.64 -6.80 18.01
CA GLY A 430 -4.45 -7.52 19.27
C GLY A 430 -4.91 -8.98 19.21
N ARG A 431 -4.71 -9.70 20.32
CA ARG A 431 -5.14 -11.09 20.47
C ARG A 431 -6.46 -11.21 21.23
N ASP A 432 -7.25 -12.21 20.87
CA ASP A 432 -8.33 -12.69 21.72
C ASP A 432 -7.74 -13.54 22.86
N PRO A 433 -7.89 -13.14 24.14
CA PRO A 433 -7.33 -13.90 25.27
C PRO A 433 -7.95 -15.29 25.43
N LYS A 434 -9.13 -15.57 24.85
CA LYS A 434 -9.76 -16.89 24.95
C LYS A 434 -9.12 -17.92 24.01
N THR A 435 -8.77 -17.49 22.81
CA THR A 435 -8.27 -18.39 21.74
C THR A 435 -6.76 -18.27 21.53
N GLY A 436 -6.17 -17.11 21.87
CA GLY A 436 -4.76 -16.80 21.59
C GLY A 436 -4.47 -16.44 20.13
N PHE A 437 -5.50 -16.36 19.28
CA PHE A 437 -5.41 -15.90 17.89
C PHE A 437 -5.60 -14.38 17.81
N VAL A 438 -5.12 -13.77 16.73
CA VAL A 438 -5.44 -12.38 16.42
C VAL A 438 -6.94 -12.21 16.19
N ARG A 439 -7.51 -11.10 16.68
CA ARG A 439 -8.94 -10.80 16.53
C ARG A 439 -9.31 -10.69 15.06
N SER A 440 -10.42 -11.32 14.66
CA SER A 440 -10.87 -11.34 13.26
C SER A 440 -11.93 -10.27 13.00
N PRO A 441 -11.80 -9.46 11.93
CA PRO A 441 -12.85 -8.55 11.49
C PRO A 441 -13.84 -9.20 10.50
N LEU A 442 -13.75 -10.51 10.24
CA LEU A 442 -14.61 -11.23 9.31
C LEU A 442 -16.03 -11.42 9.87
N ASP A 443 -17.06 -11.14 9.06
CA ASP A 443 -18.47 -11.28 9.43
C ASP A 443 -19.30 -11.97 8.32
N THR A 444 -20.19 -12.87 8.73
CA THR A 444 -21.25 -13.43 7.88
C THR A 444 -22.63 -13.31 8.53
N THR A 445 -22.80 -12.62 9.66
CA THR A 445 -24.01 -12.65 10.50
C THR A 445 -25.27 -12.25 9.72
N GLY A 446 -25.24 -11.10 9.03
CA GLY A 446 -26.39 -10.56 8.28
C GLY A 446 -26.37 -10.79 6.78
N VAL A 447 -25.34 -11.48 6.26
CA VAL A 447 -25.06 -11.60 4.82
C VAL A 447 -26.05 -12.56 4.17
N GLN A 448 -26.65 -12.12 3.06
CA GLN A 448 -27.66 -12.88 2.32
C GLN A 448 -27.09 -13.43 1.01
N TYR A 449 -26.51 -14.63 1.06
CA TYR A 449 -25.94 -15.26 -0.12
C TYR A 449 -27.03 -15.55 -1.16
N GLY A 450 -26.77 -15.22 -2.43
CA GLY A 450 -27.72 -15.40 -3.53
C GLY A 450 -28.87 -14.39 -3.59
N LEU A 451 -28.79 -13.25 -2.89
CA LEU A 451 -29.88 -12.25 -2.86
C LEU A 451 -30.25 -11.74 -4.26
N ASN A 452 -29.28 -11.33 -5.07
CA ASN A 452 -29.57 -10.88 -6.44
C ASN A 452 -30.03 -12.03 -7.34
N ALA A 453 -29.48 -13.24 -7.19
CA ALA A 453 -29.94 -14.42 -7.91
C ALA A 453 -31.41 -14.75 -7.61
N LEU A 454 -31.85 -14.57 -6.37
CA LEU A 454 -33.26 -14.72 -5.97
C LEU A 454 -34.12 -13.63 -6.63
N LYS A 455 -33.69 -12.36 -6.56
CA LYS A 455 -34.43 -11.24 -7.16
C LYS A 455 -34.57 -11.37 -8.67
N ALA A 456 -33.56 -11.93 -9.34
CA ALA A 456 -33.57 -12.22 -10.77
C ALA A 456 -34.35 -13.49 -11.14
N GLY A 457 -34.82 -14.27 -10.16
CA GLY A 457 -35.52 -15.54 -10.40
C GLY A 457 -34.63 -16.71 -10.84
N THR A 458 -33.31 -16.55 -10.79
CA THR A 458 -32.34 -17.61 -11.15
C THR A 458 -32.34 -18.74 -10.12
N ILE A 459 -32.56 -18.42 -8.85
CA ILE A 459 -32.78 -19.40 -7.78
C ILE A 459 -34.16 -19.22 -7.16
N THR A 460 -34.73 -20.31 -6.66
CA THR A 460 -36.05 -20.31 -6.00
C THR A 460 -35.97 -19.78 -4.56
N ALA A 461 -37.12 -19.39 -4.00
CA ALA A 461 -37.25 -19.02 -2.59
C ALA A 461 -36.75 -20.12 -1.63
N ALA A 462 -37.03 -21.39 -1.95
CA ALA A 462 -36.57 -22.55 -1.19
C ALA A 462 -35.04 -22.72 -1.27
N GLN A 463 -34.45 -22.60 -2.47
CA GLN A 463 -32.99 -22.61 -2.65
C GLN A 463 -32.30 -21.49 -1.87
N PHE A 464 -32.85 -20.28 -1.88
CA PHE A 464 -32.30 -19.15 -1.10
C PHE A 464 -32.37 -19.38 0.41
N ALA A 465 -33.51 -19.89 0.90
CA ALA A 465 -33.68 -20.21 2.33
C ALA A 465 -32.77 -21.36 2.78
N ASP A 466 -32.57 -22.37 1.93
CA ASP A 466 -31.65 -23.48 2.17
C ASP A 466 -30.19 -23.03 2.21
N LEU A 467 -29.74 -22.30 1.18
CA LEU A 467 -28.40 -21.74 1.09
C LEU A 467 -28.04 -20.97 2.36
N ASN A 468 -28.88 -19.99 2.75
CA ASN A 468 -28.57 -19.15 3.90
C ASN A 468 -28.62 -19.92 5.23
N ALA A 469 -29.38 -21.02 5.32
CA ALA A 469 -29.42 -21.85 6.51
C ALA A 469 -28.24 -22.81 6.66
N ALA A 470 -27.63 -23.24 5.55
CA ALA A 470 -26.58 -24.23 5.57
C ALA A 470 -25.16 -23.65 5.40
N ILE A 471 -25.02 -22.43 4.88
CA ILE A 471 -23.72 -21.83 4.50
C ILE A 471 -22.75 -21.68 5.67
N GLY A 472 -23.24 -21.24 6.84
CA GLY A 472 -22.46 -21.11 8.08
C GLY A 472 -21.38 -20.01 8.05
N GLY A 473 -20.23 -20.32 8.62
CA GLY A 473 -19.10 -19.40 8.82
C GLY A 473 -17.79 -20.15 9.07
N LEU A 474 -16.74 -19.42 9.45
CA LEU A 474 -15.46 -19.99 9.87
C LEU A 474 -15.31 -19.84 11.39
N ASP A 475 -14.69 -20.81 12.06
CA ASP A 475 -14.25 -20.66 13.44
C ASP A 475 -12.91 -19.90 13.54
N TYR A 476 -12.41 -19.71 14.76
CA TYR A 476 -11.16 -18.96 15.01
C TYR A 476 -9.90 -19.63 14.43
N THR A 477 -9.99 -20.91 14.03
CA THR A 477 -8.92 -21.66 13.37
C THR A 477 -9.06 -21.67 11.84
N GLY A 478 -10.09 -21.01 11.30
CA GLY A 478 -10.42 -20.98 9.87
C GLY A 478 -11.15 -22.23 9.37
N THR A 479 -11.67 -23.06 10.27
CA THR A 479 -12.43 -24.26 9.92
C THR A 479 -13.89 -23.89 9.64
N PRO A 480 -14.51 -24.35 8.54
CA PRO A 480 -15.93 -24.13 8.31
C PRO A 480 -16.82 -24.79 9.37
N VAL A 481 -17.74 -24.01 9.92
CA VAL A 481 -18.71 -24.43 10.94
C VAL A 481 -20.14 -24.02 10.56
N PRO A 482 -21.19 -24.68 11.07
CA PRO A 482 -22.59 -24.31 10.79
C PRO A 482 -22.99 -22.91 11.29
N GLN A 483 -22.31 -22.40 12.30
CA GLN A 483 -22.58 -21.09 12.88
C GLN A 483 -21.99 -19.99 12.00
N ARG A 484 -22.74 -18.89 11.82
CA ARG A 484 -22.21 -17.69 11.17
C ARG A 484 -21.14 -17.05 12.04
N ILE A 485 -20.14 -16.43 11.40
CA ILE A 485 -19.06 -15.73 12.10
C ILE A 485 -19.46 -14.28 12.35
N ALA A 486 -19.14 -13.78 13.55
CA ALA A 486 -19.32 -12.39 13.92
C ALA A 486 -17.96 -11.73 14.08
N ALA A 487 -17.76 -10.58 13.42
CA ALA A 487 -16.54 -9.81 13.57
C ALA A 487 -16.36 -9.29 15.00
N ASP A 488 -15.11 -9.27 15.47
CA ASP A 488 -14.75 -8.74 16.79
C ASP A 488 -14.87 -7.20 16.79
N PRO A 489 -15.65 -6.58 17.68
CA PRO A 489 -15.82 -5.12 17.72
C PRO A 489 -14.53 -4.33 17.94
N ARG A 490 -13.53 -4.88 18.65
CA ARG A 490 -12.23 -4.24 18.84
C ARG A 490 -11.41 -4.29 17.56
N ALA A 491 -11.47 -5.42 16.84
CA ALA A 491 -10.86 -5.50 15.51
C ALA A 491 -11.51 -4.48 14.56
N LEU A 492 -12.84 -4.38 14.55
CA LEU A 492 -13.57 -3.41 13.73
C LEU A 492 -13.19 -1.95 14.02
N ASP A 493 -13.08 -1.54 15.30
CA ASP A 493 -12.63 -0.18 15.61
C ASP A 493 -11.19 0.05 15.14
N ALA A 494 -10.29 -0.92 15.35
CA ALA A 494 -8.90 -0.81 14.94
C ALA A 494 -8.73 -0.73 13.41
N VAL A 495 -9.38 -1.60 12.63
CA VAL A 495 -9.22 -1.62 11.16
C VAL A 495 -9.67 -0.31 10.51
N TYR A 496 -10.71 0.35 11.02
CA TYR A 496 -11.18 1.63 10.47
C TYR A 496 -10.41 2.82 11.03
N ALA A 497 -10.03 2.80 12.32
CA ALA A 497 -9.22 3.86 12.90
C ALA A 497 -7.84 3.93 12.24
N ASP A 498 -7.23 2.76 12.00
CA ASP A 498 -5.87 2.62 11.49
C ASP A 498 -5.82 2.52 9.96
N ASP A 499 -6.97 2.64 9.29
CA ASP A 499 -7.13 2.63 7.83
C ASP A 499 -6.58 1.36 7.15
N LEU A 500 -6.75 0.21 7.81
CA LEU A 500 -6.43 -1.12 7.28
C LEU A 500 -7.46 -1.61 6.26
N VAL A 501 -8.65 -1.00 6.27
CA VAL A 501 -9.58 -1.00 5.13
C VAL A 501 -9.39 0.32 4.43
N ASN A 502 -8.71 0.30 3.30
CA ASN A 502 -8.24 1.51 2.63
C ASN A 502 -9.39 2.48 2.32
N SER A 503 -9.43 3.62 3.02
CA SER A 503 -10.50 4.60 2.87
C SER A 503 -10.37 5.48 1.62
N ALA A 504 -9.17 5.54 1.05
CA ALA A 504 -8.75 6.46 -0.02
C ALA A 504 -8.99 7.95 0.31
N SER A 505 -8.96 8.31 1.59
CA SER A 505 -9.27 9.64 2.12
C SER A 505 -8.04 10.42 2.61
N GLN A 506 -6.89 9.76 2.70
CA GLN A 506 -5.63 10.26 3.23
C GLN A 506 -4.64 10.53 2.09
N GLY A 507 -3.51 9.83 2.06
CA GLY A 507 -2.43 10.09 1.11
C GLY A 507 -2.82 9.80 -0.34
N LEU A 508 -3.71 8.85 -0.62
CA LEU A 508 -4.09 8.51 -2.00
C LEU A 508 -4.76 9.67 -2.73
N ARG A 509 -5.43 10.57 -2.04
CA ARG A 509 -6.04 11.76 -2.67
C ARG A 509 -4.99 12.72 -3.27
N GLU A 510 -3.73 12.55 -2.87
CA GLU A 510 -2.56 13.36 -3.24
C GLU A 510 -1.56 12.58 -4.10
N THR A 511 -1.92 11.37 -4.54
CA THR A 511 -1.07 10.46 -5.33
C THR A 511 -1.67 10.25 -6.73
N PRO A 512 -0.88 10.40 -7.80
CA PRO A 512 -1.22 9.91 -9.14
C PRO A 512 -1.32 8.39 -9.19
N ILE A 513 -2.39 7.86 -9.78
CA ILE A 513 -2.69 6.43 -9.87
C ILE A 513 -2.96 6.07 -11.33
N ILE A 514 -2.18 5.13 -11.88
CA ILE A 514 -2.49 4.47 -13.15
C ILE A 514 -2.75 3.00 -12.83
N ASP A 515 -4.02 2.61 -12.79
CA ASP A 515 -4.44 1.23 -12.54
C ASP A 515 -4.27 0.42 -13.83
N GLN A 516 -3.24 -0.44 -13.86
CA GLN A 516 -2.92 -1.33 -14.97
C GLN A 516 -3.86 -2.55 -14.91
N ARG A 517 -4.96 -2.49 -15.66
CA ARG A 517 -6.00 -3.52 -15.65
C ARG A 517 -5.82 -4.50 -16.80
N THR A 518 -4.95 -5.48 -16.60
CA THR A 518 -4.97 -6.67 -17.45
C THR A 518 -6.20 -7.52 -17.13
N ASP A 519 -7.03 -7.81 -18.13
CA ASP A 519 -8.25 -8.59 -17.97
C ASP A 519 -7.92 -10.08 -17.77
N LEU A 520 -8.22 -10.58 -16.57
CA LEU A 520 -7.92 -11.95 -16.16
C LEU A 520 -9.17 -12.73 -15.76
N ASP A 521 -10.37 -12.16 -15.88
CA ASP A 521 -11.63 -12.76 -15.44
C ASP A 521 -11.87 -14.16 -16.04
N PHE A 522 -11.30 -14.44 -17.23
CA PHE A 522 -11.35 -15.74 -17.91
C PHE A 522 -9.96 -16.37 -18.17
N ALA A 523 -8.90 -15.92 -17.49
CA ALA A 523 -7.53 -16.37 -17.71
C ALA A 523 -7.19 -17.73 -17.06
N GLY A 524 -8.22 -18.47 -16.63
CA GLY A 524 -8.10 -19.80 -16.03
C GLY A 524 -7.69 -19.80 -14.55
N PHE A 525 -7.58 -21.01 -14.01
CA PHE A 525 -7.39 -21.27 -12.58
C PHE A 525 -6.26 -20.44 -11.96
N GLY A 526 -6.58 -19.73 -10.88
CA GLY A 526 -5.66 -18.90 -10.11
C GLY A 526 -5.42 -17.51 -10.68
N ASN A 527 -5.63 -17.30 -11.99
CA ASN A 527 -5.57 -15.96 -12.60
C ASN A 527 -6.93 -15.24 -12.50
N ASP A 528 -8.01 -15.99 -12.67
CA ASP A 528 -9.43 -15.57 -12.61
C ASP A 528 -9.92 -15.06 -11.25
N ILE A 529 -9.04 -14.98 -10.26
CA ILE A 529 -9.27 -14.28 -8.98
C ILE A 529 -9.08 -12.76 -9.13
N HIS A 530 -8.34 -12.32 -10.14
CA HIS A 530 -8.00 -10.92 -10.38
C HIS A 530 -9.11 -10.18 -11.13
N THR A 531 -10.33 -10.30 -10.60
CA THR A 531 -11.53 -9.83 -11.26
C THR A 531 -11.53 -8.31 -11.45
N THR A 532 -12.11 -7.86 -12.54
CA THR A 532 -11.92 -6.48 -13.02
C THR A 532 -12.62 -5.42 -12.12
N GLU A 533 -13.62 -5.81 -11.33
CA GLU A 533 -14.37 -4.87 -10.49
C GLU A 533 -13.51 -4.16 -9.43
N TRP A 534 -12.38 -4.74 -9.04
CA TRP A 534 -11.50 -4.17 -8.01
C TRP A 534 -10.93 -2.80 -8.37
N SER A 535 -10.69 -2.50 -9.66
CA SER A 535 -10.28 -1.15 -10.07
C SER A 535 -11.40 -0.12 -9.81
N TYR A 536 -12.65 -0.55 -9.96
CA TYR A 536 -13.84 0.26 -9.72
C TYR A 536 -14.19 0.37 -8.23
N VAL A 537 -13.83 -0.64 -7.42
CA VAL A 537 -13.88 -0.56 -5.95
C VAL A 537 -13.01 0.60 -5.46
N MET A 538 -11.75 0.66 -5.90
CA MET A 538 -10.85 1.78 -5.55
C MET A 538 -11.35 3.12 -6.09
N ARG A 539 -11.84 3.16 -7.33
CA ARG A 539 -12.48 4.35 -7.89
C ARG A 539 -13.63 4.86 -7.03
N GLN A 540 -14.49 3.96 -6.57
CA GLN A 540 -15.65 4.30 -5.76
C GLN A 540 -15.23 4.83 -4.38
N ARG A 541 -14.16 4.30 -3.78
CA ARG A 541 -13.57 4.80 -2.53
C ARG A 541 -13.04 6.23 -2.71
N LEU A 542 -12.26 6.49 -3.77
CA LEU A 542 -11.77 7.84 -4.11
C LEU A 542 -12.92 8.84 -4.31
N LEU A 543 -13.93 8.48 -5.10
CA LEU A 543 -15.10 9.33 -5.35
C LEU A 543 -15.84 9.67 -4.05
N ARG A 544 -16.05 8.67 -3.17
CA ARG A 544 -16.78 8.87 -1.91
C ARG A 544 -15.99 9.71 -0.92
N ALA A 545 -14.69 9.49 -0.81
CA ALA A 545 -13.83 10.19 0.14
C ALA A 545 -13.50 11.63 -0.30
N ASN A 546 -13.28 11.84 -1.60
CA ASN A 546 -12.69 13.08 -2.12
C ASN A 546 -13.63 13.88 -3.04
N GLY A 547 -14.78 13.33 -3.41
CA GLY A 547 -15.68 13.92 -4.41
C GLY A 547 -15.15 13.82 -5.84
N THR A 548 -13.99 13.18 -6.05
CA THR A 548 -13.33 13.03 -7.34
C THR A 548 -12.45 11.78 -7.35
N ALA A 549 -12.27 11.18 -8.53
CA ALA A 549 -11.23 10.18 -8.81
C ALA A 549 -10.32 10.67 -9.94
N GLY A 550 -10.17 11.98 -10.11
CA GLY A 550 -9.39 12.57 -11.21
C GLY A 550 -7.89 12.24 -11.16
N ASN A 551 -7.41 11.77 -10.01
CA ASN A 551 -6.06 11.25 -9.81
C ASN A 551 -5.92 9.75 -10.16
N GLN A 552 -6.98 9.06 -10.57
CA GLN A 552 -6.94 7.67 -11.04
C GLN A 552 -7.28 7.59 -12.52
N VAL A 553 -6.45 6.86 -13.26
CA VAL A 553 -6.70 6.43 -14.64
C VAL A 553 -6.67 4.91 -14.70
N ILE A 554 -7.70 4.29 -15.25
CA ILE A 554 -7.75 2.82 -15.46
C ILE A 554 -7.46 2.55 -16.94
N ILE A 555 -6.52 1.64 -17.20
CA ILE A 555 -6.15 1.23 -18.56
C ILE A 555 -6.34 -0.28 -18.68
N GLU A 556 -7.29 -0.70 -19.52
CA GLU A 556 -7.62 -2.10 -19.73
C GLU A 556 -6.84 -2.70 -20.91
N ASN A 557 -6.32 -3.92 -20.76
CA ASN A 557 -5.59 -4.63 -21.82
C ASN A 557 -5.82 -6.15 -21.74
N GLN A 558 -5.68 -6.86 -22.86
CA GLN A 558 -5.69 -8.33 -22.86
C GLN A 558 -4.37 -8.88 -22.27
N PRO A 559 -4.38 -10.10 -21.70
CA PRO A 559 -3.20 -10.75 -21.13
C PRO A 559 -2.26 -11.33 -22.20
N THR A 560 -2.16 -10.67 -23.36
CA THR A 560 -1.18 -11.02 -24.41
C THR A 560 0.11 -10.25 -24.16
N ALA A 561 1.25 -10.88 -24.43
CA ALA A 561 2.56 -10.26 -24.22
C ALA A 561 2.72 -8.93 -24.99
N ALA A 562 2.13 -8.84 -26.19
CA ALA A 562 2.20 -7.64 -27.02
C ALA A 562 1.39 -6.48 -26.43
N GLU A 563 0.15 -6.72 -26.01
CA GLU A 563 -0.69 -5.68 -25.41
C GLU A 563 -0.21 -5.29 -24.02
N ALA A 564 0.12 -6.25 -23.15
CA ALA A 564 0.66 -5.97 -21.83
C ALA A 564 1.97 -5.18 -21.91
N GLY A 565 2.87 -5.54 -22.83
CA GLY A 565 4.11 -4.79 -23.06
C GLY A 565 3.86 -3.35 -23.56
N ALA A 566 2.89 -3.16 -24.47
CA ALA A 566 2.50 -1.84 -24.95
C ALA A 566 1.85 -0.97 -23.86
N ALA A 567 0.99 -1.56 -23.03
CA ALA A 567 0.36 -0.91 -21.88
C ALA A 567 1.40 -0.48 -20.86
N SER A 568 2.22 -1.40 -20.36
CA SER A 568 3.24 -1.10 -19.35
C SER A 568 4.25 -0.03 -19.81
N ALA A 569 4.62 -0.01 -21.09
CA ALA A 569 5.48 1.03 -21.64
C ALA A 569 4.81 2.41 -21.66
N TYR A 570 3.53 2.47 -22.05
CA TYR A 570 2.75 3.71 -22.04
C TYR A 570 2.52 4.23 -20.61
N GLU A 571 2.18 3.35 -19.68
CA GLU A 571 1.85 3.71 -18.29
C GLU A 571 3.06 4.25 -17.54
N LEU A 572 4.24 3.64 -17.70
CA LEU A 572 5.48 4.14 -17.11
C LEU A 572 5.83 5.54 -17.65
N ASP A 573 5.75 5.74 -18.97
CA ASP A 573 5.99 7.04 -19.60
C ASP A 573 4.99 8.11 -19.12
N ALA A 574 3.70 7.76 -19.06
CA ALA A 574 2.65 8.67 -18.64
C ALA A 574 2.78 9.05 -17.16
N MET A 575 3.11 8.08 -16.28
CA MET A 575 3.37 8.34 -14.87
C MET A 575 4.57 9.28 -14.69
N ASP A 576 5.65 9.04 -15.43
CA ASP A 576 6.85 9.87 -15.35
C ASP A 576 6.59 11.32 -15.78
N ARG A 577 5.86 11.51 -16.88
CA ARG A 577 5.43 12.85 -17.32
C ARG A 577 4.53 13.53 -16.30
N TRP A 578 3.63 12.79 -15.66
CA TRP A 578 2.74 13.33 -14.65
C TRP A 578 3.51 13.81 -13.41
N LEU A 579 4.39 12.97 -12.84
CA LEU A 579 5.20 13.32 -11.68
C LEU A 579 6.15 14.48 -11.98
N THR A 580 6.82 14.45 -13.14
CA THR A 580 7.71 15.53 -13.58
C THR A 580 6.95 16.87 -13.69
N ALA A 581 5.73 16.87 -14.20
CA ALA A 581 4.91 18.07 -14.29
C ALA A 581 4.45 18.58 -12.91
N ILE A 582 4.14 17.67 -11.98
CA ILE A 582 3.81 18.03 -10.59
C ILE A 582 5.01 18.70 -9.89
N ASP A 583 6.23 18.18 -10.08
CA ASP A 583 7.44 18.73 -9.47
C ASP A 583 7.83 20.10 -10.04
N ALA A 584 7.53 20.31 -11.32
CA ALA A 584 7.69 21.61 -11.99
C ALA A 584 6.64 22.65 -11.54
N ASP A 585 5.50 22.23 -10.97
CA ASP A 585 4.44 23.14 -10.54
C ASP A 585 4.82 23.91 -9.26
N ARG A 586 5.27 25.16 -9.46
CA ARG A 586 5.61 26.11 -8.39
C ARG A 586 4.41 26.90 -7.83
N SER A 587 3.18 26.59 -8.25
CA SER A 587 1.99 27.25 -7.72
C SER A 587 1.77 26.95 -6.23
N HIS A 588 0.95 27.77 -5.58
CA HIS A 588 0.52 27.59 -4.18
C HIS A 588 -0.69 26.66 -4.04
N ARG A 589 -1.03 25.88 -5.08
CA ARG A 589 -2.09 24.86 -5.00
C ARG A 589 -1.73 23.80 -3.96
N SER A 590 -2.76 23.22 -3.33
CA SER A 590 -2.57 22.01 -2.52
C SER A 590 -2.00 20.88 -3.37
N ARG A 591 -1.33 19.90 -2.75
CA ARG A 591 -0.76 18.74 -3.47
C ARG A 591 -1.82 18.03 -4.32
N GLN A 592 -3.00 17.79 -3.77
CA GLN A 592 -4.14 17.22 -4.50
C GLN A 592 -4.48 18.04 -5.76
N LEU A 593 -4.59 19.36 -5.65
CA LEU A 593 -4.90 20.20 -6.82
C LEU A 593 -3.75 20.23 -7.84
N LYS A 594 -2.49 20.09 -7.41
CA LYS A 594 -1.36 19.92 -8.34
C LYS A 594 -1.43 18.59 -9.08
N VAL A 595 -1.74 17.49 -8.40
CA VAL A 595 -1.93 16.18 -9.04
C VAL A 595 -3.00 16.29 -10.13
N LEU A 596 -4.16 16.86 -9.81
CA LEU A 596 -5.26 17.01 -10.77
C LEU A 596 -4.91 17.94 -11.93
N ALA A 597 -4.24 19.06 -11.66
CA ALA A 597 -3.91 20.07 -12.68
C ALA A 597 -2.78 19.65 -13.63
N ASN A 598 -1.87 18.79 -13.17
CA ASN A 598 -0.68 18.39 -13.93
C ASN A 598 -0.80 17.00 -14.56
N ARG A 599 -2.00 16.40 -14.57
CA ARG A 599 -2.25 15.18 -15.33
C ARG A 599 -2.00 15.43 -16.82
N PRO A 600 -1.22 14.60 -17.53
CA PRO A 600 -1.00 14.77 -18.95
C PRO A 600 -2.32 14.80 -19.73
N GLY A 601 -2.43 15.68 -20.73
CA GLY A 601 -3.68 15.89 -21.48
C GLY A 601 -4.09 14.69 -22.34
N ASP A 602 -3.14 13.84 -22.71
CA ASP A 602 -3.31 12.57 -23.43
C ASP A 602 -3.56 11.37 -22.50
N LEU A 603 -3.47 11.57 -21.18
CA LEU A 603 -3.69 10.53 -20.18
C LEU A 603 -5.13 10.58 -19.67
N GLY A 604 -5.88 9.54 -20.00
CA GLY A 604 -7.24 9.29 -19.53
C GLY A 604 -7.57 7.81 -19.53
N ASP A 605 -8.70 7.49 -18.93
CA ASP A 605 -9.27 6.14 -18.94
C ASP A 605 -9.38 5.60 -20.37
N GLY A 606 -9.28 4.28 -20.50
CA GLY A 606 -9.52 3.62 -21.78
C GLY A 606 -8.96 2.22 -21.82
N CYS A 607 -8.83 1.69 -23.02
CA CYS A 607 -8.43 0.31 -23.22
C CYS A 607 -7.66 0.11 -24.52
N TYR A 608 -6.85 -0.95 -24.56
CA TYR A 608 -6.24 -1.46 -25.77
C TYR A 608 -7.26 -2.30 -26.54
N LEU A 609 -7.42 -2.03 -27.84
CA LEU A 609 -8.11 -2.89 -28.80
C LEU A 609 -7.12 -3.81 -29.53
N SER A 610 -5.84 -3.42 -29.55
CA SER A 610 -4.68 -4.20 -29.96
C SER A 610 -3.41 -3.51 -29.45
N ALA A 611 -2.25 -4.15 -29.53
CA ALA A 611 -0.98 -3.59 -29.06
C ALA A 611 -0.59 -2.24 -29.70
N THR A 612 -1.18 -1.88 -30.84
CA THR A 612 -0.93 -0.61 -31.54
C THR A 612 -2.13 0.33 -31.56
N SER A 613 -3.25 -0.08 -30.95
CA SER A 613 -4.50 0.67 -30.94
C SER A 613 -5.03 0.77 -29.52
N ARG A 614 -4.83 1.92 -28.88
CA ARG A 614 -5.46 2.30 -27.62
C ARG A 614 -6.51 3.37 -27.88
N ILE A 615 -7.68 3.21 -27.28
CA ILE A 615 -8.72 4.24 -27.28
C ILE A 615 -8.79 4.89 -25.90
N THR A 616 -9.18 6.17 -25.86
CA THR A 616 -9.52 6.88 -24.63
C THR A 616 -11.02 6.94 -24.51
N GLU A 617 -11.57 6.34 -23.46
CA GLU A 617 -13.00 6.24 -23.21
C GLU A 617 -13.25 6.27 -21.71
N LYS A 618 -14.30 6.98 -21.28
CA LYS A 618 -14.66 6.99 -19.86
C LYS A 618 -15.15 5.61 -19.45
N LEU A 619 -14.42 4.95 -18.56
CA LEU A 619 -14.79 3.66 -18.02
C LEU A 619 -15.85 3.80 -16.91
N THR A 620 -16.87 2.93 -16.93
CA THR A 620 -18.02 2.97 -16.01
C THR A 620 -18.26 1.62 -15.35
N TYR A 621 -18.94 1.64 -14.19
CA TYR A 621 -19.51 0.44 -13.56
C TYR A 621 -21.03 0.64 -13.40
N PRO A 622 -21.91 -0.16 -14.03
CA PRO A 622 -21.59 -1.26 -14.95
C PRO A 622 -20.84 -0.81 -16.21
N ALA A 623 -20.07 -1.74 -16.79
CA ALA A 623 -19.29 -1.49 -18.00
C ALA A 623 -20.17 -1.10 -19.18
N SER A 624 -19.74 -0.10 -19.95
CA SER A 624 -20.44 0.38 -21.14
C SER A 624 -19.46 0.87 -22.19
N GLY A 625 -19.95 1.13 -23.41
CA GLY A 625 -19.10 1.66 -24.48
C GLY A 625 -18.24 0.60 -25.17
N GLN A 626 -17.21 1.03 -25.90
CA GLN A 626 -16.36 0.13 -26.67
C GLN A 626 -15.48 -0.71 -25.74
N CYS A 627 -14.85 -0.07 -24.75
CA CYS A 627 -14.06 -0.78 -23.75
C CYS A 627 -14.92 -1.74 -22.93
N GLY A 628 -16.11 -1.32 -22.47
CA GLY A 628 -16.99 -2.23 -21.72
C GLY A 628 -17.56 -3.41 -22.54
N THR A 629 -17.54 -3.32 -23.87
CA THR A 629 -17.88 -4.45 -24.75
C THR A 629 -16.71 -5.43 -24.86
N GLN A 630 -15.47 -4.93 -24.89
CA GLN A 630 -14.25 -5.73 -24.98
C GLN A 630 -13.87 -6.35 -23.62
N TYR A 631 -14.10 -5.62 -22.53
CA TYR A 631 -13.70 -5.91 -21.16
C TYR A 631 -14.94 -5.82 -20.25
N PRO A 632 -15.82 -6.84 -20.27
CA PRO A 632 -17.00 -6.84 -19.42
C PRO A 632 -16.60 -6.94 -17.95
N VAL A 633 -17.25 -6.17 -17.08
CA VAL A 633 -16.94 -6.16 -15.65
C VAL A 633 -18.05 -6.85 -14.87
N ALA A 634 -17.71 -7.96 -14.21
CA ALA A 634 -18.64 -8.70 -13.37
C ALA A 634 -18.76 -8.07 -11.96
N THR A 635 -19.42 -8.80 -11.07
CA THR A 635 -19.57 -8.45 -9.65
C THR A 635 -18.89 -9.54 -8.81
N ASN A 636 -19.06 -9.49 -7.50
CA ASN A 636 -18.64 -10.57 -6.60
C ASN A 636 -19.72 -10.91 -5.57
N THR A 637 -19.41 -11.88 -4.72
CA THR A 637 -20.28 -12.49 -3.71
C THR A 637 -20.92 -11.46 -2.78
N ARG A 638 -20.16 -10.44 -2.37
CA ARG A 638 -20.62 -9.42 -1.41
C ARG A 638 -21.52 -8.38 -2.06
N ILE A 639 -21.16 -7.92 -3.26
CA ILE A 639 -22.00 -6.98 -4.03
C ILE A 639 -23.33 -7.64 -4.40
N VAL A 640 -23.34 -8.93 -4.83
CA VAL A 640 -24.62 -9.63 -5.12
C VAL A 640 -25.43 -10.00 -3.89
N ALA A 641 -24.82 -9.95 -2.71
CA ALA A 641 -25.50 -10.03 -1.41
C ALA A 641 -26.02 -8.67 -0.91
N GLY A 642 -25.83 -7.59 -1.69
CA GLY A 642 -26.40 -6.26 -1.46
C GLY A 642 -25.41 -5.21 -0.94
N GLU A 643 -24.13 -5.53 -0.80
CA GLU A 643 -23.11 -4.54 -0.45
C GLU A 643 -22.89 -3.54 -1.60
N GLY A 644 -22.40 -2.33 -1.26
CA GLY A 644 -22.03 -1.33 -2.27
C GLY A 644 -20.68 -1.63 -2.93
N LEU A 645 -20.46 -1.03 -4.11
CA LEU A 645 -19.22 -1.21 -4.89
C LEU A 645 -17.94 -0.83 -4.14
N ALA A 646 -18.00 0.03 -3.10
CA ALA A 646 -16.82 0.38 -2.31
C ALA A 646 -16.25 -0.80 -1.50
N LEU A 647 -17.03 -1.86 -1.26
CA LEU A 647 -16.60 -3.09 -0.54
C LEU A 647 -15.80 -2.80 0.72
N ASP A 648 -16.27 -1.89 1.56
CA ASP A 648 -15.56 -1.42 2.74
C ASP A 648 -16.41 -1.58 4.02
N VAL A 649 -17.48 -2.38 3.95
CA VAL A 649 -18.35 -2.70 5.09
C VAL A 649 -18.05 -4.12 5.56
N LEU A 650 -17.02 -4.28 6.41
CA LEU A 650 -16.65 -5.59 6.94
C LEU A 650 -17.76 -6.23 7.79
N LYS A 651 -18.46 -5.40 8.59
CA LYS A 651 -19.67 -5.78 9.34
C LYS A 651 -20.77 -4.76 9.10
N CYS A 652 -21.84 -5.20 8.44
CA CYS A 652 -23.03 -4.38 8.23
C CYS A 652 -23.79 -4.15 9.56
N ARG A 653 -24.53 -3.04 9.65
CA ARG A 653 -25.61 -2.93 10.65
C ARG A 653 -26.80 -3.78 10.20
N LEU A 654 -27.52 -4.35 11.15
CA LEU A 654 -28.68 -5.19 10.84
C LEU A 654 -29.99 -4.40 10.82
N LYS A 655 -30.89 -4.77 9.92
CA LYS A 655 -32.31 -4.40 9.93
C LYS A 655 -33.17 -5.66 10.10
N PRO A 656 -34.39 -5.55 10.66
CA PRO A 656 -35.29 -6.69 10.75
C PRO A 656 -35.51 -7.37 9.39
N LEU A 657 -35.58 -8.71 9.39
CA LEU A 657 -35.93 -9.48 8.21
C LEU A 657 -37.41 -9.22 7.85
N ASP A 658 -37.65 -8.51 6.75
CA ASP A 658 -38.98 -8.24 6.21
C ASP A 658 -39.19 -8.96 4.89
N PHE A 659 -40.10 -9.94 4.85
CA PHE A 659 -40.38 -10.70 3.63
C PHE A 659 -41.01 -9.87 2.51
N ARG A 660 -41.48 -8.64 2.80
CA ARG A 660 -41.96 -7.69 1.78
C ARG A 660 -40.82 -7.07 0.96
N ASP A 661 -39.57 -7.16 1.44
CA ASP A 661 -38.39 -6.66 0.73
C ASP A 661 -37.98 -7.52 -0.48
N TYR A 662 -38.64 -8.67 -0.69
CA TYR A 662 -38.28 -9.64 -1.72
C TYR A 662 -39.38 -9.74 -2.78
N PRO A 663 -39.02 -9.82 -4.08
CA PRO A 663 -39.98 -9.94 -5.18
C PRO A 663 -40.53 -11.37 -5.36
N VAL A 664 -40.45 -12.22 -4.32
CA VAL A 664 -40.84 -13.63 -4.34
C VAL A 664 -41.76 -13.95 -3.17
N THR A 665 -42.54 -15.03 -3.28
CA THR A 665 -43.33 -15.54 -2.16
C THR A 665 -42.58 -16.68 -1.47
N PHE A 666 -42.32 -16.52 -0.17
CA PHE A 666 -41.77 -17.57 0.68
C PHE A 666 -42.88 -18.44 1.28
N THR A 667 -42.62 -19.75 1.39
CA THR A 667 -43.50 -20.64 2.16
C THR A 667 -43.39 -20.36 3.66
N ALA A 668 -44.30 -20.91 4.47
CA ALA A 668 -44.19 -20.79 5.92
C ALA A 668 -42.90 -21.43 6.47
N ALA A 669 -42.47 -22.55 5.88
CA ALA A 669 -41.24 -23.24 6.23
C ALA A 669 -40.00 -22.40 5.88
N ASP A 670 -39.96 -21.80 4.69
CA ASP A 670 -38.84 -20.93 4.29
C ASP A 670 -38.73 -19.70 5.20
N ARG A 671 -39.88 -19.10 5.56
CA ARG A 671 -39.91 -17.98 6.50
C ARG A 671 -39.38 -18.35 7.87
N GLN A 672 -39.76 -19.51 8.39
CA GLN A 672 -39.27 -20.00 9.68
C GLN A 672 -37.77 -20.26 9.63
N ARG A 673 -37.29 -20.89 8.55
CA ARG A 673 -35.87 -21.17 8.33
C ARG A 673 -35.05 -19.88 8.30
N LEU A 674 -35.46 -18.90 7.50
CA LEU A 674 -34.76 -17.61 7.40
C LEU A 674 -34.78 -16.84 8.73
N ARG A 675 -35.88 -16.85 9.48
CA ARG A 675 -35.95 -16.24 10.83
C ARG A 675 -35.01 -16.90 11.83
N SER A 676 -34.83 -18.22 11.75
CA SER A 676 -33.88 -18.94 12.63
C SER A 676 -32.42 -18.60 12.33
N VAL A 677 -32.11 -18.30 11.07
CA VAL A 677 -30.75 -17.98 10.62
C VAL A 677 -30.39 -16.53 10.87
N PHE A 678 -31.38 -15.64 10.75
CA PHE A 678 -31.24 -14.19 10.93
C PHE A 678 -32.07 -13.71 12.14
N PRO A 679 -31.79 -14.20 13.37
CA PRO A 679 -32.58 -13.85 14.55
C PRO A 679 -32.51 -12.34 14.84
N ASP A 680 -31.37 -11.70 14.56
CA ASP A 680 -31.12 -10.27 14.76
C ASP A 680 -31.34 -9.44 13.48
N GLY A 681 -31.74 -10.09 12.39
CA GLY A 681 -31.98 -9.47 11.08
C GLY A 681 -30.87 -9.65 10.06
N VAL A 682 -31.00 -8.93 8.95
CA VAL A 682 -30.13 -9.00 7.76
C VAL A 682 -29.40 -7.68 7.54
N CYS A 683 -28.34 -7.68 6.72
CA CYS A 683 -27.57 -6.48 6.45
C CYS A 683 -28.42 -5.30 5.92
N ASP A 684 -28.19 -4.12 6.50
CA ASP A 684 -28.64 -2.82 6.03
C ASP A 684 -27.46 -1.98 5.54
N TYR A 685 -27.07 -2.20 4.28
CA TYR A 685 -25.97 -1.48 3.63
C TYR A 685 -26.29 -0.01 3.31
N ARG A 686 -27.50 0.49 3.63
CA ARG A 686 -27.81 1.93 3.55
C ARG A 686 -27.19 2.72 4.69
N ARG A 687 -26.66 2.04 5.71
CA ARG A 687 -26.00 2.63 6.87
C ARG A 687 -24.51 2.30 6.85
N PRO A 688 -23.67 3.17 7.42
CA PRO A 688 -22.27 2.83 7.67
C PRO A 688 -22.13 1.56 8.49
N GLY A 689 -21.05 0.81 8.23
CA GLY A 689 -20.68 -0.41 8.93
C GLY A 689 -20.53 -0.21 10.44
N VAL A 690 -20.53 -1.31 11.18
CA VAL A 690 -20.24 -1.31 12.62
C VAL A 690 -18.77 -0.93 12.81
N GLY A 691 -18.50 0.10 13.60
CA GLY A 691 -17.14 0.61 13.84
C GLY A 691 -16.62 1.55 12.73
N GLN A 692 -17.31 1.64 11.58
CA GLN A 692 -16.86 2.46 10.45
C GLN A 692 -16.79 3.94 10.85
N ARG A 693 -15.61 4.54 10.66
CA ARG A 693 -15.25 5.90 11.03
C ARG A 693 -14.15 6.42 10.09
N PRO A 694 -13.94 7.74 10.02
CA PRO A 694 -12.74 8.28 9.39
C PRO A 694 -11.46 7.77 10.08
N PRO A 695 -10.38 7.52 9.32
CA PRO A 695 -9.06 7.23 9.87
C PRO A 695 -8.57 8.28 10.86
N ILE A 696 -7.71 7.89 11.79
CA ILE A 696 -7.16 8.80 12.80
C ILE A 696 -5.93 9.58 12.30
N GLY A 697 -5.32 9.15 11.20
CA GLY A 697 -4.20 9.84 10.57
C GLY A 697 -3.31 8.91 9.75
N THR A 698 -2.28 9.51 9.16
CA THR A 698 -1.19 8.83 8.45
C THR A 698 0.02 8.67 9.37
N TRP A 699 0.98 7.85 8.95
CA TRP A 699 2.24 7.62 9.65
C TRP A 699 2.04 7.17 11.11
N LEU A 700 1.07 6.28 11.30
CA LEU A 700 0.81 5.67 12.60
C LEU A 700 1.99 4.79 13.00
N SER A 701 2.38 4.87 14.27
CA SER A 701 3.43 4.06 14.86
C SER A 701 2.85 3.09 15.90
N TYR A 702 3.27 1.84 15.77
CA TYR A 702 2.93 0.72 16.64
C TYR A 702 4.13 0.26 17.47
N GLY A 703 5.17 1.11 17.55
CA GLY A 703 6.43 0.89 18.25
C GLY A 703 6.29 0.40 19.69
N ASP A 704 7.39 -0.12 20.23
CA ASP A 704 7.45 -0.53 21.63
C ASP A 704 7.83 0.67 22.51
N GLU A 705 6.95 1.05 23.44
CA GLU A 705 7.25 2.07 24.46
C GLU A 705 8.54 1.77 25.24
N ARG A 706 8.94 0.48 25.29
CA ARG A 706 10.14 0.01 26.01
C ARG A 706 11.46 0.40 25.34
N THR A 707 11.50 0.58 24.02
CA THR A 707 12.74 1.01 23.33
C THR A 707 12.93 2.52 23.40
N GLY A 708 11.86 3.27 23.66
CA GLY A 708 11.90 4.73 23.83
C GLY A 708 12.31 5.51 22.57
N THR A 709 12.47 4.85 21.42
CA THR A 709 12.95 5.46 20.16
C THR A 709 11.83 6.18 19.42
N THR A 710 10.65 5.57 19.31
CA THR A 710 9.41 6.20 18.82
C THR A 710 8.23 5.75 19.70
N PRO A 711 7.58 6.65 20.46
CA PRO A 711 6.37 6.31 21.20
C PRO A 711 5.25 5.87 20.24
N PRO A 712 4.41 4.88 20.59
CA PRO A 712 3.27 4.53 19.77
C PRO A 712 2.32 5.73 19.68
N THR A 713 1.80 6.01 18.49
CA THR A 713 0.80 7.07 18.29
C THR A 713 -0.58 6.66 18.82
N LYS A 714 -0.74 5.38 19.19
CA LYS A 714 -1.96 4.78 19.72
C LYS A 714 -1.65 4.06 21.05
N PRO A 715 -2.35 4.36 22.16
CA PRO A 715 -2.25 3.56 23.37
C PRO A 715 -2.80 2.15 23.09
N ARG A 716 -2.05 1.12 23.51
CA ARG A 716 -2.37 -0.31 23.26
C ARG A 716 -3.62 -0.79 23.99
#